data_AF-A0A819UK29-F1
#
_entry.id   AF-A0A819UK29-F1
#
_cell.length_a   1.000
_cell.length_b   1.000
_cell.length_c   1.000
_cell.angle_alpha   90.00
_cell.angle_beta   90.00
_cell.angle_gamma   90.00
#
_symmetry.space_group_name_H-M   'P 1'
#
loop_
_entity.id
_entity.type
_entity.pdbx_description
1 polymer ?
#
loop_
_entity_poly.entity_id
_entity_poly.type
_entity_poly.pdbx_seq_one_letter_code
_entity_poly.pdbx_strand_id
1 'polypeptide(L)'
;MSLLYLRLQLTLPSNSLLFVRTFRQPQRSTGPKSQIGEFRVLQLTQSKTNRNGSMKKRIKPKFKEVQPPRYLRMSTDQDWTNVWPTATTFKQSVVPLPITQGYVASVKENKGLPLEKYANAELMKIPNFFHLTPNHIKKHCAAIKKYCTPWPEQLDSDEACEYYLPIQITTNDYLNSTPSIRDSRARVIKFNFKLTQLQFDEHARDKFIRLAGQRYNANTDELTLVADKCPYRKQNYDYAQYLLTALYFESWKIENWEADKTKSDWQAYYWDKSPSRTRLLDILKASEKDPSSVDSNSVLDHNKKLVERYRASITRVQDEGVENELKNLNDYKNDINLFMSLSNLDQLIPTKYGWHVSFDKEFDSKWKPFSRPRFKQLLEYIPLFARYLPLWYRLRKAKRRAHMDFINPIPLQQIYGAPIGGLGCGTIGRGFKGEFCRYQLVPGLYEFQTVEANTFTVCIRRRNITNYCQVLTTNRLRQKGLHMWNTAFPKDYGYYQALYPQSWTTYDLPGQNIRLLCKQISPFIPHNYKDSSLPVASFVWNVENLNDDPIEVSLMFTWQAGSATNEFLCEDISHEPVHISDDDHNLSAASGVSIKQKLRDMQLEYCILGKKELDNLVTTRTNFNLDSDVEGRSVWMDLIDDGRLIEMESPAARPATLNTASCVCITTSVEGKSIKPIEFALAWHMPEIKFGLRQQLYSKWYTTCFDKSTLNGTKLCLYTLDNRLKWEEAINKWQKPILDDSLLPDWYKSALFNESYFVADSGSVWLDVSEDTTLSEHVRKWGRFGYLEGHEYRMVNTYDVHFYASFALIQLWPELELSIQYEYASTIPHENVESRVYLFHGQTGRRKMLNSVPHDQGDPDEEPWLSVNAYIAHDTAEWKDLGSKYVLQVYRDYVYTQNSEFLNHIWPTIQSVMTHLREQDADKDGLVDNGGFADQTYDAWTAAGASAYCGGLQIAALRSCIEMAQIMNDKDLVNEYDEWLQLAKNSYSEKLWNGQYYNYDSSASSHHDSIMSDQLAGFWYLRLTGHKYEDFEKERVNSVLDTIFKINVMKFCNGTMGAVNGMTKSGQLETVSLQSEEIWTGVTYGLSSTMIMENLNYEAFLTSEGIYNTCYNIAGLAFQTPEALTSNSCFRSCGYMRPLSIWAIQKAIELSRKEANSN
;
A
#
# COMPACT_ATOMS: atom_id res chain seq x y z
N MET A 1 -16.88 -16.94 75.69
CA MET A 1 -17.46 -16.28 76.89
C MET A 1 -18.98 -16.39 76.81
N SER A 2 -19.59 -16.68 77.94
CA SER A 2 -20.95 -17.20 78.14
C SER A 2 -22.02 -16.14 78.46
N LEU A 3 -23.27 -16.60 78.56
CA LEU A 3 -24.41 -16.10 79.37
C LEU A 3 -25.30 -15.00 78.71
N LEU A 4 -26.54 -15.32 78.31
CA LEU A 4 -27.81 -15.46 79.08
C LEU A 4 -28.57 -14.12 79.23
N TYR A 5 -29.73 -13.97 78.58
CA TYR A 5 -31.03 -13.81 79.27
C TYR A 5 -32.22 -13.79 78.29
N LEU A 6 -33.03 -14.84 78.40
CA LEU A 6 -34.43 -14.93 77.96
C LEU A 6 -35.33 -14.29 79.04
N ARG A 7 -36.44 -13.64 78.67
CA ARG A 7 -37.79 -13.70 79.32
C ARG A 7 -38.74 -12.69 78.66
N LEU A 8 -39.86 -13.17 78.09
CA LEU A 8 -41.26 -13.07 78.59
C LEU A 8 -41.81 -11.62 78.50
N GLN A 9 -43.02 -11.28 78.06
CA GLN A 9 -44.30 -12.01 77.98
C GLN A 9 -45.37 -11.07 77.34
N LEU A 10 -46.42 -11.68 76.75
CA LEU A 10 -47.85 -11.27 76.79
C LEU A 10 -48.26 -9.90 76.18
N THR A 11 -48.81 -9.82 74.95
CA THR A 11 -50.19 -10.12 74.49
C THR A 11 -51.30 -9.18 74.97
N LEU A 12 -51.92 -8.45 74.01
CA LEU A 12 -53.35 -8.13 73.79
C LEU A 12 -53.46 -7.02 72.70
N PRO A 13 -54.54 -6.89 71.90
CA PRO A 13 -55.73 -7.72 71.77
C PRO A 13 -55.94 -8.36 70.38
N SER A 14 -56.71 -9.43 70.42
CA SER A 14 -57.61 -9.96 69.41
C SER A 14 -58.61 -8.92 68.85
N ASN A 15 -58.96 -9.02 67.55
CA ASN A 15 -60.32 -8.94 66.98
C ASN A 15 -60.25 -9.01 65.42
N SER A 16 -60.39 -10.18 64.79
CA SER A 16 -61.65 -10.74 64.23
C SER A 16 -62.38 -9.79 63.27
N LEU A 17 -62.47 -10.06 61.96
CA LEU A 17 -63.47 -10.95 61.34
C LEU A 17 -62.95 -11.46 59.97
N LEU A 18 -62.73 -12.77 59.83
CA LEU A 18 -63.62 -13.74 59.17
C LEU A 18 -63.72 -13.58 57.63
N PHE A 19 -62.98 -14.42 56.90
CA PHE A 19 -63.63 -15.36 55.98
C PHE A 19 -62.80 -16.64 55.83
N VAL A 20 -63.36 -17.70 56.39
CA VAL A 20 -63.03 -19.10 56.14
C VAL A 20 -63.49 -19.46 54.73
N ARG A 21 -62.65 -20.11 53.94
CA ARG A 21 -63.12 -21.22 53.10
C ARG A 21 -62.19 -22.42 53.26
N THR A 22 -62.63 -23.26 54.18
CA THR A 22 -62.34 -24.68 54.28
C THR A 22 -62.34 -25.37 52.91
N PHE A 23 -61.30 -26.16 52.70
CA PHE A 23 -61.35 -27.37 51.89
C PHE A 23 -62.48 -28.28 52.38
N ARG A 24 -63.36 -28.67 51.45
CA ARG A 24 -64.30 -29.79 51.57
C ARG A 24 -64.14 -30.64 50.31
N GLN A 25 -64.01 -31.95 50.48
CA GLN A 25 -64.45 -32.94 49.50
C GLN A 25 -65.91 -32.63 49.10
N PRO A 26 -66.32 -32.81 47.84
CA PRO A 26 -67.04 -34.05 47.51
C PRO A 26 -66.69 -34.58 46.10
N GLN A 27 -66.38 -35.87 46.01
CA GLN A 27 -67.29 -36.94 45.58
C GLN A 27 -67.41 -37.09 44.06
N ARG A 28 -66.93 -38.24 43.60
CA ARG A 28 -67.51 -38.94 42.44
C ARG A 28 -68.80 -39.64 42.89
N SER A 29 -69.89 -39.31 42.20
CA SER A 29 -71.04 -40.19 41.87
C SER A 29 -71.97 -39.37 40.98
N THR A 30 -72.61 -39.83 39.91
CA THR A 30 -72.77 -41.14 39.27
C THR A 30 -73.53 -40.84 37.97
N GLY A 31 -73.15 -41.45 36.85
CA GLY A 31 -73.93 -41.36 35.62
C GLY A 31 -73.24 -42.05 34.44
N PRO A 32 -73.64 -43.28 34.08
CA PRO A 32 -73.04 -44.04 33.00
C PRO A 32 -73.65 -43.73 31.62
N LYS A 33 -72.81 -43.92 30.58
CA LYS A 33 -73.12 -44.43 29.24
C LYS A 33 -74.19 -43.72 28.37
N SER A 34 -73.74 -43.25 27.20
CA SER A 34 -74.27 -43.75 25.92
C SER A 34 -73.20 -43.58 24.84
N GLN A 35 -72.60 -44.70 24.42
CA GLN A 35 -72.72 -45.26 23.06
C GLN A 35 -71.92 -44.47 22.01
N ILE A 36 -70.77 -45.00 21.61
CA ILE A 36 -70.61 -45.76 20.36
C ILE A 36 -70.99 -44.90 19.15
N GLY A 37 -69.99 -44.55 18.36
CA GLY A 37 -70.17 -43.94 17.06
C GLY A 37 -68.83 -43.88 16.35
N GLU A 38 -68.43 -45.01 15.78
CA GLU A 38 -67.31 -45.12 14.84
C GLU A 38 -67.33 -43.99 13.81
N PHE A 39 -66.18 -43.34 13.62
CA PHE A 39 -66.00 -42.35 12.58
C PHE A 39 -65.96 -43.07 11.21
N ARG A 40 -67.05 -42.93 10.44
CA ARG A 40 -67.12 -43.39 9.04
C ARG A 40 -66.23 -42.54 8.15
N VAL A 41 -65.41 -43.21 7.35
CA VAL A 41 -64.62 -42.64 6.25
C VAL A 41 -65.56 -42.02 5.21
N LEU A 42 -65.36 -40.73 4.90
CA LEU A 42 -66.02 -40.05 3.78
C LEU A 42 -65.24 -40.36 2.49
N GLN A 43 -65.83 -41.19 1.62
CA GLN A 43 -65.34 -41.43 0.26
C GLN A 43 -65.60 -40.22 -0.63
N LEU A 44 -64.53 -39.58 -1.07
CA LEU A 44 -64.52 -38.53 -2.08
C LEU A 44 -64.52 -39.15 -3.48
N THR A 45 -65.69 -39.56 -3.98
CA THR A 45 -66.02 -39.56 -5.42
C THR A 45 -67.45 -40.05 -5.65
N GLN A 46 -68.33 -39.18 -6.13
CA GLN A 46 -69.43 -39.57 -7.01
C GLN A 46 -69.65 -38.53 -8.12
N SER A 47 -69.90 -39.08 -9.31
CA SER A 47 -69.94 -38.43 -10.61
C SER A 47 -71.16 -37.54 -10.84
N LYS A 48 -71.01 -36.63 -11.80
CA LYS A 48 -72.08 -35.86 -12.46
C LYS A 48 -73.30 -36.73 -12.81
N THR A 49 -74.52 -36.21 -12.61
CA THR A 49 -75.56 -36.15 -13.65
C THR A 49 -76.73 -35.22 -13.29
N ASN A 50 -77.21 -34.52 -14.31
CA ASN A 50 -78.33 -33.58 -14.44
C ASN A 50 -79.61 -33.86 -13.65
N ARG A 51 -80.31 -32.78 -13.24
CA ARG A 51 -81.78 -32.67 -13.35
C ARG A 51 -82.23 -31.21 -13.47
N ASN A 52 -82.92 -30.93 -14.58
CA ASN A 52 -83.62 -29.69 -14.90
C ASN A 52 -84.77 -29.40 -13.93
N GLY A 53 -85.02 -28.12 -13.61
CA GLY A 53 -86.20 -27.71 -12.84
C GLY A 53 -86.38 -26.20 -12.69
N SER A 54 -87.15 -25.61 -13.62
CA SER A 54 -87.89 -24.33 -13.61
C SER A 54 -87.44 -23.15 -12.71
N MET A 55 -87.09 -22.06 -13.38
CA MET A 55 -86.71 -20.75 -12.83
C MET A 55 -87.92 -20.01 -12.24
N LYS A 56 -88.05 -19.96 -10.89
CA LYS A 56 -88.92 -18.99 -10.21
C LYS A 56 -88.13 -17.71 -9.90
N LYS A 57 -88.56 -16.59 -10.50
CA LYS A 57 -88.09 -15.22 -10.21
C LYS A 57 -88.15 -14.95 -8.69
N ARG A 58 -86.99 -14.89 -8.04
CA ARG A 58 -86.83 -14.32 -6.69
C ARG A 58 -86.31 -12.89 -6.82
N ILE A 59 -87.04 -11.98 -6.21
CA ILE A 59 -86.80 -10.54 -6.13
C ILE A 59 -85.35 -10.27 -5.71
N LYS A 60 -84.60 -9.48 -6.50
CA LYS A 60 -83.25 -9.01 -6.12
C LYS A 60 -83.38 -8.05 -4.92
N PRO A 61 -82.69 -8.28 -3.79
CA PRO A 61 -82.56 -7.25 -2.79
C PRO A 61 -81.74 -6.10 -3.39
N LYS A 62 -82.21 -4.86 -3.23
CA LYS A 62 -81.41 -3.65 -3.52
C LYS A 62 -80.18 -3.69 -2.63
N PHE A 63 -79.00 -3.99 -3.19
CA PHE A 63 -77.74 -3.79 -2.49
C PHE A 63 -77.56 -2.29 -2.26
N LYS A 64 -77.46 -1.87 -1.00
CA LYS A 64 -76.93 -0.55 -0.65
C LYS A 64 -75.56 -0.40 -1.31
N GLU A 65 -75.28 0.76 -1.91
CA GLU A 65 -73.94 1.11 -2.38
C GLU A 65 -72.92 0.83 -1.26
N VAL A 66 -71.95 -0.02 -1.57
CA VAL A 66 -70.88 -0.37 -0.64
C VAL A 66 -69.97 0.84 -0.53
N GLN A 67 -70.04 1.51 0.62
CA GLN A 67 -69.13 2.61 0.96
C GLN A 67 -67.66 2.16 0.82
N PRO A 68 -66.76 3.01 0.32
CA PRO A 68 -65.36 2.63 0.10
C PRO A 68 -64.70 2.17 1.41
N PRO A 69 -63.76 1.21 1.40
CA PRO A 69 -63.10 0.71 2.60
C PRO A 69 -62.57 1.83 3.51
N ARG A 70 -62.63 1.62 4.83
CA ARG A 70 -62.30 2.65 5.84
C ARG A 70 -60.88 3.21 5.66
N TYR A 71 -59.93 2.38 5.25
CA TYR A 71 -58.54 2.80 5.02
C TYR A 71 -58.39 3.91 3.96
N LEU A 72 -59.28 4.04 2.97
CA LEU A 72 -59.21 5.12 1.97
C LEU A 72 -59.63 6.49 2.52
N ARG A 73 -60.18 6.53 3.74
CA ARG A 73 -60.79 7.71 4.36
C ARG A 73 -60.08 8.17 5.62
N MET A 74 -58.93 7.57 5.94
CA MET A 74 -58.23 7.74 7.21
C MET A 74 -56.82 8.27 6.99
N SER A 75 -56.43 9.29 7.76
CA SER A 75 -55.07 9.86 7.72
C SER A 75 -54.03 8.86 8.23
N THR A 76 -52.82 8.93 7.68
CA THR A 76 -51.66 8.11 8.14
C THR A 76 -51.13 8.55 9.50
N ASP A 77 -51.32 9.82 9.87
CA ASP A 77 -50.64 10.47 11.01
C ASP A 77 -51.53 10.60 12.26
N GLN A 78 -52.59 9.81 12.35
CA GLN A 78 -53.53 9.85 13.49
C GLN A 78 -53.06 8.99 14.67
N ASP A 79 -53.66 9.21 15.84
CA ASP A 79 -53.46 8.31 16.99
C ASP A 79 -54.13 6.95 16.73
N TRP A 80 -53.33 6.00 16.23
CA TRP A 80 -53.73 4.64 15.93
C TRP A 80 -54.38 3.91 17.13
N THR A 81 -54.12 4.35 18.36
CA THR A 81 -54.73 3.75 19.56
C THR A 81 -56.23 4.03 19.68
N ASN A 82 -56.74 5.10 19.06
CA ASN A 82 -58.18 5.40 19.00
C ASN A 82 -58.89 4.62 17.88
N VAL A 83 -58.15 4.28 16.83
CA VAL A 83 -58.66 3.56 15.66
C VAL A 83 -58.65 2.04 15.90
N TRP A 84 -57.62 1.57 16.61
CA TRP A 84 -57.36 0.17 16.88
C TRP A 84 -57.07 -0.05 18.38
N PRO A 85 -58.09 0.05 19.26
CA PRO A 85 -57.90 0.00 20.71
C PRO A 85 -57.78 -1.42 21.30
N THR A 86 -57.97 -2.48 20.51
CA THR A 86 -58.10 -3.87 21.00
C THR A 86 -57.03 -4.80 20.44
N ALA A 87 -56.71 -5.87 21.20
CA ALA A 87 -55.81 -6.97 20.83
C ALA A 87 -56.38 -7.87 19.72
N THR A 88 -56.68 -7.27 18.57
CA THR A 88 -57.21 -7.93 17.39
C THR A 88 -56.14 -8.04 16.31
N THR A 89 -56.19 -9.13 15.54
CA THR A 89 -55.31 -9.39 14.40
C THR A 89 -55.50 -8.35 13.30
N PHE A 90 -54.44 -8.05 12.55
CA PHE A 90 -54.43 -7.04 11.49
C PHE A 90 -55.66 -7.13 10.55
N LYS A 91 -56.29 -5.99 10.24
CA LYS A 91 -57.43 -5.88 9.31
C LYS A 91 -57.06 -4.88 8.22
N GLN A 92 -56.84 -5.44 7.03
CA GLN A 92 -56.55 -4.71 5.79
C GLN A 92 -57.55 -3.58 5.47
N SER A 93 -58.80 -3.68 5.94
CA SER A 93 -59.86 -2.70 5.65
C SER A 93 -59.77 -1.40 6.47
N VAL A 94 -58.92 -1.34 7.50
CA VAL A 94 -58.82 -0.20 8.43
C VAL A 94 -57.49 0.54 8.32
N VAL A 95 -56.40 -0.15 7.97
CA VAL A 95 -55.04 0.41 7.96
C VAL A 95 -54.69 1.00 6.58
N PRO A 96 -54.45 2.32 6.45
CA PRO A 96 -54.14 3.00 5.19
C PRO A 96 -52.72 2.74 4.68
N LEU A 97 -51.82 2.23 5.53
CA LEU A 97 -50.42 2.00 5.18
C LEU A 97 -50.23 0.92 4.10
N PRO A 98 -49.27 1.09 3.16
CA PRO A 98 -48.95 0.10 2.12
C PRO A 98 -48.04 -1.00 2.67
N ILE A 99 -48.61 -1.89 3.50
CA ILE A 99 -47.86 -2.99 4.12
C ILE A 99 -47.82 -4.17 3.15
N THR A 100 -46.64 -4.73 2.93
CA THR A 100 -46.38 -5.92 2.11
C THR A 100 -45.76 -7.03 2.94
N GLN A 101 -45.81 -8.26 2.43
CA GLN A 101 -44.99 -9.35 2.97
C GLN A 101 -43.49 -9.03 2.79
N GLY A 102 -42.66 -9.41 3.76
CA GLY A 102 -41.19 -9.30 3.64
C GLY A 102 -40.61 -10.19 2.54
N TYR A 103 -39.28 -10.14 2.39
CA TYR A 103 -38.46 -10.80 1.36
C TYR A 103 -39.01 -12.14 0.83
N VAL A 104 -39.19 -12.22 -0.50
CA VAL A 104 -39.61 -13.44 -1.21
C VAL A 104 -38.35 -14.12 -1.77
N ALA A 105 -38.04 -15.31 -1.26
CA ALA A 105 -36.78 -16.00 -1.53
C ALA A 105 -36.65 -16.60 -2.95
N SER A 106 -37.71 -16.65 -3.75
CA SER A 106 -37.64 -17.20 -5.11
C SER A 106 -38.54 -16.49 -6.12
N VAL A 107 -38.04 -16.33 -7.36
CA VAL A 107 -38.78 -15.76 -8.51
C VAL A 107 -40.00 -16.60 -8.91
N LYS A 108 -40.04 -17.88 -8.50
CA LYS A 108 -41.13 -18.81 -8.83
C LYS A 108 -42.38 -18.59 -7.97
N GLU A 109 -42.24 -18.09 -6.75
CA GLU A 109 -43.39 -17.78 -5.89
C GLU A 109 -43.90 -16.36 -6.20
N ASN A 110 -45.16 -16.25 -6.63
CA ASN A 110 -45.84 -14.99 -6.97
C ASN A 110 -45.09 -14.06 -7.97
N LYS A 111 -44.24 -14.62 -8.84
CA LYS A 111 -43.44 -13.86 -9.82
C LYS A 111 -42.48 -12.83 -9.17
N GLY A 112 -42.06 -13.06 -7.93
CA GLY A 112 -41.17 -12.15 -7.20
C GLY A 112 -41.85 -10.87 -6.68
N LEU A 113 -43.17 -10.73 -6.79
CA LEU A 113 -43.91 -9.61 -6.23
C LEU A 113 -44.37 -9.92 -4.79
N PRO A 114 -44.00 -9.11 -3.79
CA PRO A 114 -44.47 -9.27 -2.42
C PRO A 114 -46.00 -9.16 -2.36
N LEU A 115 -46.66 -10.06 -1.62
CA LEU A 115 -48.10 -9.98 -1.41
C LEU A 115 -48.46 -8.70 -0.65
N GLU A 116 -49.32 -7.88 -1.26
CA GLU A 116 -49.89 -6.70 -0.61
C GLU A 116 -50.69 -7.10 0.64
N LYS A 117 -51.06 -6.11 1.46
CA LYS A 117 -51.85 -6.33 2.70
C LYS A 117 -53.18 -7.07 2.50
N TYR A 118 -53.71 -7.17 1.27
CA TYR A 118 -54.96 -7.87 1.00
C TYR A 118 -54.77 -9.39 0.95
N ALA A 119 -55.51 -10.10 1.79
CA ALA A 119 -55.44 -11.56 1.93
C ALA A 119 -54.06 -12.10 2.35
N ASN A 120 -53.21 -11.24 2.93
CA ASN A 120 -51.94 -11.65 3.50
C ASN A 120 -52.16 -12.36 4.84
N ALA A 121 -52.10 -13.69 4.81
CA ALA A 121 -52.31 -14.53 5.98
C ALA A 121 -51.26 -14.31 7.08
N GLU A 122 -50.04 -13.87 6.73
CA GLU A 122 -48.98 -13.59 7.72
C GLU A 122 -49.34 -12.38 8.58
N LEU A 123 -49.89 -11.31 8.00
CA LEU A 123 -50.34 -10.16 8.77
C LEU A 123 -51.49 -10.52 9.72
N MET A 124 -52.33 -11.49 9.36
CA MET A 124 -53.40 -11.98 10.24
C MET A 124 -52.88 -12.79 11.45
N LYS A 125 -51.64 -13.26 11.45
CA LYS A 125 -51.05 -14.02 12.58
C LYS A 125 -50.52 -13.12 13.69
N ILE A 126 -50.34 -11.83 13.43
CA ILE A 126 -49.75 -10.89 14.40
C ILE A 126 -50.88 -10.24 15.21
N PRO A 127 -51.12 -10.66 16.47
CA PRO A 127 -51.90 -9.84 17.39
C PRO A 127 -51.07 -8.60 17.75
N ASN A 128 -51.73 -7.44 17.91
CA ASN A 128 -51.14 -6.25 18.53
C ASN A 128 -50.13 -5.45 17.67
N PHE A 129 -50.29 -5.44 16.35
CA PHE A 129 -49.36 -4.80 15.39
C PHE A 129 -48.88 -3.37 15.76
N PHE A 130 -49.74 -2.52 16.36
CA PHE A 130 -49.38 -1.14 16.77
C PHE A 130 -49.18 -0.92 18.27
N HIS A 131 -49.17 -1.98 19.10
CA HIS A 131 -49.03 -1.86 20.56
C HIS A 131 -47.58 -1.58 21.02
N LEU A 132 -46.59 -1.69 20.12
CA LEU A 132 -45.20 -1.34 20.40
C LEU A 132 -44.84 0.09 19.96
N THR A 133 -45.83 0.90 19.57
CA THR A 133 -45.58 2.30 19.23
C THR A 133 -45.20 3.10 20.48
N PRO A 134 -44.27 4.06 20.39
CA PRO A 134 -43.80 4.83 21.55
C PRO A 134 -44.94 5.49 22.34
N ASN A 135 -45.97 6.01 21.65
CA ASN A 135 -47.14 6.61 22.28
C ASN A 135 -47.98 5.60 23.07
N HIS A 136 -48.09 4.36 22.59
CA HIS A 136 -48.83 3.29 23.26
C HIS A 136 -48.08 2.79 24.50
N ILE A 137 -46.76 2.61 24.39
CA ILE A 137 -45.88 2.27 25.53
C ILE A 137 -45.96 3.36 26.59
N LYS A 138 -45.94 4.64 26.21
CA LYS A 138 -46.08 5.77 27.15
C LYS A 138 -47.42 5.75 27.90
N LYS A 139 -48.53 5.41 27.23
CA LYS A 139 -49.85 5.26 27.86
C LYS A 139 -49.88 4.07 28.85
N HIS A 140 -49.26 2.93 28.48
CA HIS A 140 -49.15 1.78 29.38
C HIS A 140 -48.27 2.06 30.60
N CYS A 141 -47.10 2.65 30.39
CA CYS A 141 -46.22 3.05 31.47
C CYS A 141 -46.91 4.05 32.41
N ALA A 142 -47.67 5.02 31.88
CA ALA A 142 -48.47 5.94 32.70
C ALA A 142 -49.56 5.22 33.51
N ALA A 143 -50.24 4.22 32.92
CA ALA A 143 -51.26 3.43 33.60
C ALA A 143 -50.68 2.51 34.70
N ILE A 144 -49.45 2.01 34.52
CA ILE A 144 -48.76 1.15 35.47
C ILE A 144 -48.04 1.96 36.55
N LYS A 145 -47.60 3.19 36.25
CA LYS A 145 -46.84 4.07 37.16
C LYS A 145 -47.49 4.25 38.54
N LYS A 146 -48.83 4.27 38.61
CA LYS A 146 -49.57 4.35 39.90
C LYS A 146 -49.38 3.13 40.83
N TYR A 147 -48.86 2.01 40.32
CA TYR A 147 -48.60 0.79 41.08
C TYR A 147 -47.10 0.56 41.32
N CYS A 148 -46.23 1.41 40.81
CA CYS A 148 -44.78 1.31 40.99
C CYS A 148 -44.33 2.14 42.20
N THR A 149 -43.34 1.65 42.92
CA THR A 149 -42.61 2.43 43.93
C THR A 149 -41.66 3.43 43.25
N PRO A 150 -41.40 4.61 43.86
CA PRO A 150 -40.38 5.54 43.38
C PRO A 150 -39.01 4.85 43.29
N TRP A 151 -38.25 5.14 42.23
CA TRP A 151 -36.88 4.66 42.11
C TRP A 151 -35.98 5.39 43.12
N PRO A 152 -35.06 4.70 43.82
CA PRO A 152 -34.16 5.36 44.77
C PRO A 152 -33.13 6.23 44.02
N GLU A 153 -33.08 7.52 44.32
CA GLU A 153 -32.14 8.48 43.69
C GLU A 153 -30.65 8.09 43.87
N GLN A 154 -30.34 7.26 44.87
CA GLN A 154 -28.99 6.75 45.12
C GLN A 154 -28.54 5.65 44.14
N LEU A 155 -29.44 5.17 43.27
CA LEU A 155 -29.19 4.10 42.29
C LEU A 155 -29.35 4.61 40.84
N ASP A 156 -29.16 5.91 40.59
CA ASP A 156 -29.33 6.53 39.26
C ASP A 156 -28.10 6.35 38.32
N SER A 157 -27.02 5.70 38.79
CA SER A 157 -25.89 5.28 37.95
C SER A 157 -25.62 3.79 38.07
N ASP A 158 -25.16 3.18 36.97
CA ASP A 158 -24.78 1.77 36.92
C ASP A 158 -23.66 1.46 37.92
N GLU A 159 -22.73 2.41 38.11
CA GLU A 159 -21.64 2.33 39.10
C GLU A 159 -22.16 2.32 40.55
N ALA A 160 -23.20 3.12 40.85
CA ALA A 160 -23.85 3.11 42.16
C ALA A 160 -24.62 1.80 42.37
N CYS A 161 -25.24 1.25 41.33
CA CYS A 161 -25.90 -0.06 41.40
C CYS A 161 -24.90 -1.18 41.68
N GLU A 162 -23.75 -1.22 41.00
CA GLU A 162 -22.69 -2.21 41.25
C GLU A 162 -22.09 -2.09 42.65
N TYR A 163 -21.97 -0.87 43.19
CA TYR A 163 -21.44 -0.64 44.53
C TYR A 163 -22.41 -1.08 45.64
N TYR A 164 -23.69 -0.71 45.56
CA TYR A 164 -24.67 -1.00 46.60
C TYR A 164 -25.34 -2.37 46.48
N LEU A 165 -25.36 -2.97 45.27
CA LEU A 165 -25.99 -4.26 44.98
C LEU A 165 -25.00 -5.22 44.29
N PRO A 166 -24.01 -5.75 45.04
CA PRO A 166 -22.87 -6.50 44.48
C PRO A 166 -23.23 -7.85 43.85
N ILE A 167 -24.40 -8.41 44.16
CA ILE A 167 -24.82 -9.73 43.68
C ILE A 167 -25.95 -9.57 42.67
N GLN A 168 -25.68 -9.95 41.43
CA GLN A 168 -26.68 -10.03 40.38
C GLN A 168 -27.29 -11.43 40.35
N ILE A 169 -28.62 -11.50 40.48
CA ILE A 169 -29.37 -12.74 40.39
C ILE A 169 -30.20 -12.72 39.11
N THR A 170 -29.90 -13.63 38.18
CA THR A 170 -30.66 -13.76 36.93
C THR A 170 -31.66 -14.90 37.03
N THR A 171 -32.93 -14.60 36.74
CA THR A 171 -34.01 -15.60 36.60
C THR A 171 -34.76 -15.37 35.30
N ASN A 172 -35.05 -16.44 34.56
CA ASN A 172 -35.76 -16.37 33.29
C ASN A 172 -37.18 -16.95 33.41
N ASP A 173 -38.16 -16.22 32.89
CA ASP A 173 -39.55 -16.69 32.75
C ASP A 173 -39.87 -16.89 31.26
N TYR A 174 -40.46 -18.04 30.94
CA TYR A 174 -40.77 -18.43 29.56
C TYR A 174 -42.28 -18.52 29.36
N LEU A 175 -42.79 -17.75 28.40
CA LEU A 175 -44.16 -17.86 27.90
C LEU A 175 -44.11 -18.66 26.60
N ASN A 176 -44.75 -19.83 26.59
CA ASN A 176 -44.89 -20.65 25.40
C ASN A 176 -46.37 -21.01 25.19
N SER A 177 -46.75 -21.38 23.96
CA SER A 177 -48.12 -21.75 23.60
C SER A 177 -48.48 -23.19 24.00
N THR A 178 -47.72 -23.81 24.92
CA THR A 178 -47.92 -25.21 25.30
C THR A 178 -49.05 -25.36 26.33
N PRO A 179 -49.60 -26.58 26.50
CA PRO A 179 -50.63 -26.82 27.53
C PRO A 179 -50.11 -26.66 28.97
N SER A 180 -48.79 -26.58 29.16
CA SER A 180 -48.16 -26.41 30.46
C SER A 180 -47.78 -24.94 30.67
N ILE A 181 -48.36 -24.31 31.70
CA ILE A 181 -47.96 -22.97 32.15
C ILE A 181 -46.57 -22.93 32.82
N ARG A 182 -45.89 -24.07 32.96
CA ARG A 182 -44.57 -24.19 33.60
C ARG A 182 -43.55 -24.68 32.58
N ASP A 183 -42.54 -23.86 32.32
CA ASP A 183 -41.35 -24.23 31.56
C ASP A 183 -40.25 -24.69 32.53
N SER A 184 -39.70 -25.88 32.28
CA SER A 184 -38.70 -26.47 33.17
C SER A 184 -37.41 -25.62 33.24
N ARG A 185 -37.10 -24.82 32.22
CA ARG A 185 -35.93 -23.92 32.17
C ARG A 185 -36.08 -22.73 33.13
N ALA A 186 -37.30 -22.38 33.52
CA ALA A 186 -37.59 -21.28 34.43
C ALA A 186 -37.10 -21.54 35.87
N ARG A 187 -36.67 -22.78 36.19
CA ARG A 187 -36.13 -23.15 37.50
C ARG A 187 -34.66 -22.77 37.71
N VAL A 188 -33.92 -22.48 36.63
CA VAL A 188 -32.47 -22.21 36.67
C VAL A 188 -32.22 -20.82 37.22
N ILE A 189 -31.25 -20.72 38.14
CA ILE A 189 -30.80 -19.45 38.71
C ILE A 189 -29.31 -19.30 38.47
N LYS A 190 -28.89 -18.07 38.18
CA LYS A 190 -27.48 -17.68 38.10
C LYS A 190 -27.21 -16.58 39.12
N PHE A 191 -26.20 -16.78 39.96
CA PHE A 191 -25.61 -15.74 40.80
C PHE A 191 -24.33 -15.28 40.11
N ASN A 192 -24.20 -13.98 39.86
CA ASN A 192 -22.98 -13.36 39.37
C ASN A 192 -22.55 -12.25 40.33
N PHE A 193 -21.26 -12.20 40.67
CA PHE A 193 -20.65 -11.12 41.45
C PHE A 193 -19.13 -11.09 41.25
N LYS A 194 -18.50 -9.95 41.52
CA LYS A 194 -17.05 -9.78 41.41
C LYS A 194 -16.36 -10.28 42.68
N LEU A 195 -15.31 -11.09 42.54
CA LEU A 195 -14.61 -11.69 43.69
C LEU A 195 -13.95 -10.62 44.58
N THR A 196 -13.50 -9.52 43.99
CA THR A 196 -12.98 -8.32 44.70
C THR A 196 -13.95 -7.73 45.73
N GLN A 197 -15.26 -7.97 45.61
CA GLN A 197 -16.25 -7.50 46.58
C GLN A 197 -16.26 -8.35 47.87
N LEU A 198 -15.74 -9.57 47.82
CA LEU A 198 -15.50 -10.41 49.00
C LEU A 198 -14.10 -10.06 49.53
N GLN A 199 -14.02 -9.35 50.66
CA GLN A 199 -12.77 -8.90 51.28
C GLN A 199 -11.90 -10.09 51.76
N PHE A 200 -11.21 -10.77 50.84
CA PHE A 200 -10.30 -11.88 51.11
C PHE A 200 -8.85 -11.40 51.31
N ASP A 201 -8.09 -12.14 52.12
CA ASP A 201 -6.63 -12.07 52.07
C ASP A 201 -6.06 -12.95 50.93
N GLU A 202 -4.75 -12.88 50.69
CA GLU A 202 -4.09 -13.60 49.58
C GLU A 202 -4.32 -15.11 49.66
N HIS A 203 -4.33 -15.67 50.87
CA HIS A 203 -4.56 -17.09 51.13
C HIS A 203 -6.00 -17.50 50.80
N ALA A 204 -6.98 -16.81 51.37
CA ALA A 204 -8.39 -17.12 51.16
C ALA A 204 -8.81 -16.89 49.71
N ARG A 205 -8.21 -15.92 49.00
CA ARG A 205 -8.47 -15.69 47.58
C ARG A 205 -7.95 -16.84 46.70
N ASP A 206 -6.70 -17.29 46.87
CA ASP A 206 -6.13 -18.44 46.14
C ASP A 206 -6.96 -19.70 46.38
N LYS A 207 -7.31 -19.99 47.64
CA LYS A 207 -8.11 -21.17 47.99
C LYS A 207 -9.52 -21.08 47.43
N PHE A 208 -10.17 -19.91 47.48
CA PHE A 208 -11.51 -19.73 46.91
C PHE A 208 -11.54 -19.98 45.41
N ILE A 209 -10.58 -19.44 44.65
CA ILE A 209 -10.49 -19.65 43.20
C ILE A 209 -10.33 -21.14 42.88
N ARG A 210 -9.50 -21.87 43.64
CA ARG A 210 -9.33 -23.32 43.47
C ARG A 210 -10.61 -24.11 43.78
N LEU A 211 -11.33 -23.74 44.84
CA LEU A 211 -12.61 -24.38 45.19
C LEU A 211 -13.73 -24.06 44.19
N ALA A 212 -13.70 -22.85 43.60
CA ALA A 212 -14.64 -22.42 42.58
C ALA A 212 -14.39 -23.09 41.22
N GLY A 213 -13.12 -23.37 40.89
CA GLY A 213 -12.69 -24.01 39.65
C GLY A 213 -13.15 -23.22 38.42
N GLN A 214 -13.73 -23.92 37.43
CA GLN A 214 -14.21 -23.34 36.16
C GLN A 214 -15.34 -22.30 36.30
N ARG A 215 -15.86 -22.05 37.50
CA ARG A 215 -16.94 -21.09 37.76
C ARG A 215 -16.44 -19.65 37.91
N TYR A 216 -15.14 -19.47 38.10
CA TYR A 216 -14.49 -18.17 38.19
C TYR A 216 -13.82 -17.82 36.86
N ASN A 217 -14.04 -16.60 36.39
CA ASN A 217 -13.35 -16.07 35.22
C ASN A 217 -12.25 -15.10 35.65
N ALA A 218 -10.99 -15.48 35.40
CA ALA A 218 -9.83 -14.68 35.79
C ALA A 218 -9.75 -13.33 35.06
N ASN A 219 -10.25 -13.24 33.83
CA ASN A 219 -10.16 -12.03 33.00
C ASN A 219 -11.13 -10.92 33.44
N THR A 220 -12.28 -11.31 34.00
CA THR A 220 -13.35 -10.36 34.39
C THR A 220 -13.55 -10.24 35.90
N ASP A 221 -12.81 -11.01 36.70
CA ASP A 221 -12.99 -11.15 38.17
C ASP A 221 -14.40 -11.63 38.59
N GLU A 222 -15.19 -12.16 37.65
CA GLU A 222 -16.58 -12.57 37.89
C GLU A 222 -16.70 -14.05 38.26
N LEU A 223 -17.45 -14.34 39.33
CA LEU A 223 -17.85 -15.69 39.71
C LEU A 223 -19.31 -15.95 39.33
N THR A 224 -19.53 -16.98 38.50
CA THR A 224 -20.89 -17.40 38.12
C THR A 224 -21.27 -18.74 38.77
N LEU A 225 -22.23 -18.71 39.71
CA LEU A 225 -22.83 -19.91 40.30
C LEU A 225 -24.18 -20.21 39.63
N VAL A 226 -24.26 -21.34 38.92
CA VAL A 226 -25.50 -21.80 38.29
C VAL A 226 -26.11 -22.96 39.09
N ALA A 227 -27.38 -22.80 39.48
CA ALA A 227 -28.15 -23.83 40.18
C ALA A 227 -29.41 -24.22 39.38
N ASP A 228 -29.50 -25.49 38.98
CA ASP A 228 -30.57 -26.02 38.12
C ASP A 228 -31.14 -27.38 38.58
N LYS A 229 -30.58 -27.95 39.66
CA LYS A 229 -30.86 -29.31 40.11
C LYS A 229 -32.16 -29.46 40.90
N CYS A 230 -32.63 -28.40 41.56
CA CYS A 230 -33.86 -28.45 42.33
C CYS A 230 -35.10 -28.24 41.44
N PRO A 231 -36.24 -28.90 41.75
CA PRO A 231 -37.48 -28.75 40.98
C PRO A 231 -38.05 -27.33 40.97
N TYR A 232 -37.87 -26.57 42.05
CA TYR A 232 -38.40 -25.21 42.18
C TYR A 232 -37.29 -24.15 42.13
N ARG A 233 -37.57 -23.02 41.48
CA ARG A 233 -36.70 -21.83 41.43
C ARG A 233 -36.22 -21.45 42.83
N LYS A 234 -37.13 -21.35 43.81
CA LYS A 234 -36.79 -21.01 45.21
C LYS A 234 -35.75 -21.96 45.83
N GLN A 235 -35.86 -23.27 45.57
CA GLN A 235 -34.89 -24.23 46.10
C GLN A 235 -33.51 -24.09 45.45
N ASN A 236 -33.44 -23.79 44.15
CA ASN A 236 -32.17 -23.48 43.50
C ASN A 236 -31.55 -22.18 44.02
N TYR A 237 -32.38 -21.21 44.42
CA TYR A 237 -31.91 -19.96 45.04
C TYR A 237 -31.24 -20.24 46.38
N ASP A 238 -31.95 -20.94 47.27
CA ASP A 238 -31.47 -21.29 48.60
C ASP A 238 -30.18 -22.14 48.52
N TYR A 239 -30.12 -23.05 47.54
CA TYR A 239 -28.92 -23.85 47.27
C TYR A 239 -27.73 -23.02 46.77
N ALA A 240 -27.95 -22.08 45.85
CA ALA A 240 -26.89 -21.20 45.35
C ALA A 240 -26.34 -20.30 46.46
N GLN A 241 -27.21 -19.80 47.35
CA GLN A 241 -26.80 -19.03 48.52
C GLN A 241 -26.00 -19.88 49.53
N TYR A 242 -26.42 -21.11 49.79
CA TYR A 242 -25.65 -22.05 50.62
C TYR A 242 -24.27 -22.35 50.04
N LEU A 243 -24.20 -22.60 48.73
CA LEU A 243 -22.95 -22.89 48.03
C LEU A 243 -21.97 -21.72 48.11
N LEU A 244 -22.44 -20.50 47.90
CA LEU A 244 -21.63 -19.29 48.08
C LEU A 244 -21.09 -19.18 49.51
N THR A 245 -21.97 -19.39 50.49
CA THR A 245 -21.61 -19.34 51.92
C THR A 245 -20.55 -20.38 52.27
N ALA A 246 -20.70 -21.62 51.78
CA ALA A 246 -19.75 -22.70 52.00
C ALA A 246 -18.38 -22.39 51.37
N LEU A 247 -18.35 -21.93 50.11
CA LEU A 247 -17.12 -21.55 49.43
C LEU A 247 -16.38 -20.44 50.18
N TYR A 248 -17.10 -19.43 50.68
CA TYR A 248 -16.52 -18.33 51.45
C TYR A 248 -15.88 -18.83 52.75
N PHE A 249 -16.57 -19.63 53.56
CA PHE A 249 -16.01 -20.06 54.85
C PHE A 249 -14.93 -21.13 54.74
N GLU A 250 -14.98 -22.01 53.72
CA GLU A 250 -13.93 -22.99 53.50
C GLU A 250 -12.63 -22.37 52.97
N SER A 251 -12.70 -21.23 52.28
CA SER A 251 -11.50 -20.58 51.77
C SER A 251 -10.62 -19.97 52.86
N TRP A 252 -11.18 -19.58 54.00
CA TRP A 252 -10.43 -19.05 55.15
C TRP A 252 -9.73 -20.11 56.01
N LYS A 253 -10.04 -21.40 55.83
CA LYS A 253 -9.41 -22.46 56.63
C LYS A 253 -8.04 -22.81 56.04
N ILE A 254 -7.03 -23.05 56.88
CA ILE A 254 -5.72 -23.55 56.45
C ILE A 254 -5.67 -25.05 56.74
N GLU A 255 -5.47 -25.86 55.71
CA GLU A 255 -5.35 -27.32 55.82
C GLU A 255 -3.88 -27.77 55.72
N ASN A 256 -3.53 -28.88 56.37
CA ASN A 256 -2.13 -29.34 56.47
C ASN A 256 -1.44 -29.58 55.11
N TRP A 257 -2.20 -29.99 54.07
CA TRP A 257 -1.67 -30.23 52.73
C TRP A 257 -1.21 -28.94 52.02
N GLU A 258 -1.63 -27.77 52.49
CA GLU A 258 -1.25 -26.49 51.89
C GLU A 258 0.22 -26.13 52.16
N ALA A 259 0.87 -26.78 53.12
CA ALA A 259 2.30 -26.63 53.39
C ALA A 259 3.20 -27.37 52.37
N ASP A 260 2.64 -28.32 51.61
CA ASP A 260 3.39 -29.15 50.66
C ASP A 260 3.34 -28.60 49.21
N LYS A 261 2.91 -27.34 49.02
CA LYS A 261 2.80 -26.70 47.69
C LYS A 261 4.17 -26.62 46.99
N THR A 262 4.28 -27.20 45.81
CA THR A 262 5.45 -27.15 44.93
C THR A 262 5.37 -25.97 43.95
N LYS A 263 6.44 -25.69 43.18
CA LYS A 263 6.47 -24.58 42.21
C LYS A 263 5.39 -24.70 41.13
N SER A 264 5.01 -25.91 40.73
CA SER A 264 3.90 -26.14 39.80
C SER A 264 2.53 -25.77 40.38
N ASP A 265 2.44 -25.61 41.70
CA ASP A 265 1.20 -25.27 42.39
C ASP A 265 1.04 -23.76 42.62
N TRP A 266 1.98 -22.93 42.12
CA TRP A 266 1.92 -21.47 42.24
C TRP A 266 0.99 -20.89 41.16
N GLN A 267 0.01 -20.06 41.57
CA GLN A 267 -0.86 -19.32 40.65
C GLN A 267 -0.21 -18.07 40.06
N ALA A 268 0.85 -17.57 40.70
CA ALA A 268 1.62 -16.41 40.26
C ALA A 268 3.12 -16.62 40.48
N TYR A 269 3.93 -15.96 39.68
CA TYR A 269 5.37 -16.12 39.65
C TYR A 269 6.04 -15.26 40.73
N TYR A 270 6.53 -15.93 41.78
CA TYR A 270 7.24 -15.26 42.86
C TYR A 270 8.72 -15.05 42.51
N TRP A 271 9.05 -13.87 41.97
CA TRP A 271 10.42 -13.46 41.57
C TRP A 271 11.48 -13.71 42.65
N ASP A 272 11.17 -13.38 43.91
CA ASP A 272 12.15 -13.43 45.00
C ASP A 272 12.58 -14.86 45.38
N LYS A 273 11.78 -15.87 45.01
CA LYS A 273 12.07 -17.30 45.20
C LYS A 273 12.47 -17.99 43.89
N SER A 274 12.73 -17.24 42.82
CA SER A 274 12.92 -17.78 41.47
C SER A 274 14.39 -18.09 41.13
N PRO A 275 14.64 -19.15 40.33
CA PRO A 275 15.96 -19.41 39.76
C PRO A 275 16.47 -18.27 38.84
N SER A 276 15.56 -17.54 38.18
CA SER A 276 15.90 -16.45 37.27
C SER A 276 16.53 -15.26 37.98
N ARG A 277 16.05 -14.92 39.19
CA ARG A 277 16.70 -13.91 40.06
C ARG A 277 18.10 -14.34 40.47
N THR A 278 18.29 -15.62 40.78
CA THR A 278 19.59 -16.18 41.19
C THR A 278 20.59 -16.12 40.03
N ARG A 279 20.19 -16.53 38.82
CA ARG A 279 21.03 -16.42 37.61
C ARG A 279 21.35 -14.97 37.23
N LEU A 280 20.38 -14.06 37.36
CA LEU A 280 20.61 -12.64 37.11
C LEU A 280 21.67 -12.08 38.06
N LEU A 281 21.60 -12.45 39.35
CA LEU A 281 22.61 -12.08 40.35
C LEU A 281 23.98 -12.65 40.02
N ASP A 282 24.05 -13.90 39.54
CA ASP A 282 25.32 -14.52 39.12
C ASP A 282 25.93 -13.79 37.92
N ILE A 283 25.12 -13.39 36.93
CA ILE A 283 25.57 -12.62 35.76
C ILE A 283 26.06 -11.23 36.17
N LEU A 284 25.32 -10.52 37.01
CA LEU A 284 25.71 -9.18 37.47
C LEU A 284 26.97 -9.20 38.35
N LYS A 285 27.18 -10.27 39.14
CA LYS A 285 28.43 -10.46 39.88
C LYS A 285 29.60 -10.79 38.97
N ALA A 286 29.37 -11.52 37.89
CA ALA A 286 30.42 -11.86 36.91
C ALA A 286 30.88 -10.66 36.07
N SER A 287 30.04 -9.62 35.92
CA SER A 287 30.43 -8.38 35.22
C SER A 287 31.27 -7.40 36.06
N GLU A 288 31.40 -7.65 37.37
CA GLU A 288 32.19 -6.80 38.27
C GLU A 288 33.67 -7.22 38.31
N LYS A 289 34.58 -6.25 38.49
CA LYS A 289 36.04 -6.49 38.45
C LYS A 289 36.55 -7.43 39.55
N ASP A 290 35.84 -7.57 40.66
CA ASP A 290 36.14 -8.52 41.74
C ASP A 290 34.84 -9.19 42.25
N PRO A 291 34.44 -10.35 41.70
CA PRO A 291 33.17 -11.00 42.01
C PRO A 291 33.02 -11.51 43.46
N SER A 292 34.14 -11.61 44.19
CA SER A 292 34.21 -12.28 45.49
C SER A 292 33.93 -11.37 46.69
N SER A 293 33.99 -10.05 46.49
CA SER A 293 33.90 -9.04 47.56
C SER A 293 32.60 -8.24 47.57
N VAL A 294 31.67 -8.48 46.63
CA VAL A 294 30.47 -7.63 46.43
C VAL A 294 29.22 -8.19 47.10
N ASP A 295 28.56 -7.35 47.92
CA ASP A 295 27.28 -7.67 48.56
C ASP A 295 26.15 -7.75 47.52
N SER A 296 25.32 -8.80 47.63
CA SER A 296 24.26 -9.10 46.66
C SER A 296 23.16 -8.04 46.65
N ASN A 297 22.93 -7.35 47.77
CA ASN A 297 21.96 -6.27 47.85
C ASN A 297 22.48 -4.96 47.24
N SER A 298 23.79 -4.68 47.32
CA SER A 298 24.36 -3.45 46.75
C SER A 298 24.43 -3.48 45.22
N VAL A 299 24.63 -4.66 44.61
CA VAL A 299 24.62 -4.86 43.13
C VAL A 299 23.22 -4.67 42.55
N LEU A 300 22.20 -5.17 43.25
CA LEU A 300 20.80 -4.98 42.87
C LEU A 300 20.38 -3.51 42.98
N ASP A 301 20.84 -2.79 44.01
CA ASP A 301 20.54 -1.36 44.18
C ASP A 301 21.25 -0.49 43.14
N HIS A 302 22.50 -0.80 42.76
CA HIS A 302 23.20 -0.10 41.67
C HIS A 302 22.47 -0.24 40.32
N ASN A 303 21.84 -1.40 40.08
CA ASN A 303 21.16 -1.72 38.82
C ASN A 303 19.63 -1.70 38.93
N LYS A 304 19.09 -1.04 39.96
CA LYS A 304 17.70 -1.15 40.40
C LYS A 304 16.68 -0.99 39.28
N LYS A 305 16.83 0.05 38.45
CA LYS A 305 15.92 0.31 37.32
C LYS A 305 15.91 -0.82 36.29
N LEU A 306 17.06 -1.41 35.99
CA LEU A 306 17.23 -2.47 35.00
C LEU A 306 16.66 -3.80 35.53
N VAL A 307 16.96 -4.09 36.80
CA VAL A 307 16.48 -5.28 37.51
C VAL A 307 14.95 -5.24 37.68
N GLU A 308 14.38 -4.10 38.03
CA GLU A 308 12.92 -3.92 38.14
C GLU A 308 12.22 -4.13 36.80
N ARG A 309 12.84 -3.68 35.71
CA ARG A 309 12.31 -3.84 34.35
C ARG A 309 12.31 -5.31 33.89
N TYR A 310 13.43 -6.01 34.10
CA TYR A 310 13.53 -7.46 33.84
C TYR A 310 12.59 -8.29 34.73
N ARG A 311 12.49 -7.92 36.02
CA ARG A 311 11.52 -8.52 36.96
C ARG A 311 10.10 -8.38 36.44
N ALA A 312 9.71 -7.20 35.96
CA ALA A 312 8.37 -6.96 35.44
C ALA A 312 8.10 -7.78 34.17
N SER A 313 9.03 -7.80 33.21
CA SER A 313 8.83 -8.54 31.95
C SER A 313 8.79 -10.05 32.14
N ILE A 314 9.68 -10.63 32.97
CA ILE A 314 9.65 -12.08 33.21
C ILE A 314 8.43 -12.52 34.02
N THR A 315 7.95 -11.69 34.94
CA THR A 315 6.75 -11.98 35.73
C THR A 315 5.53 -11.99 34.81
N ARG A 316 5.40 -11.00 33.91
CA ARG A 316 4.32 -10.99 32.89
C ARG A 316 4.36 -12.20 31.97
N VAL A 317 5.54 -12.60 31.49
CA VAL A 317 5.68 -13.79 30.62
C VAL A 317 5.26 -15.07 31.36
N GLN A 318 5.57 -15.20 32.65
CA GLN A 318 5.24 -16.40 33.42
C GLN A 318 3.78 -16.42 33.89
N ASP A 319 3.17 -15.28 34.18
CA ASP A 319 1.83 -15.20 34.76
C ASP A 319 0.70 -15.05 33.72
N GLU A 320 0.94 -14.39 32.59
CA GLU A 320 -0.12 -14.03 31.62
C GLU A 320 -0.28 -15.05 30.46
N GLY A 321 0.65 -15.98 30.29
CA GLY A 321 0.53 -17.08 29.33
C GLY A 321 0.54 -16.72 27.84
N VAL A 322 0.34 -17.77 27.02
CA VAL A 322 0.81 -17.93 25.63
C VAL A 322 0.00 -17.16 24.57
N GLU A 323 -1.18 -16.58 24.86
CA GLU A 323 -1.98 -15.86 23.84
C GLU A 323 -1.59 -14.39 23.64
N ASN A 324 -0.93 -13.77 24.62
CA ASN A 324 -0.26 -12.45 24.49
C ASN A 324 1.18 -12.56 23.95
N GLU A 325 1.56 -13.73 23.42
CA GLU A 325 2.96 -14.18 23.32
C GLU A 325 3.88 -13.26 22.54
N LEU A 326 3.50 -12.77 21.37
CA LEU A 326 4.43 -12.04 20.52
C LEU A 326 4.90 -10.74 21.17
N LYS A 327 4.00 -10.02 21.83
CA LYS A 327 4.33 -8.75 22.48
C LYS A 327 5.11 -8.97 23.78
N ASN A 328 4.63 -9.86 24.64
CA ASN A 328 5.27 -10.12 25.93
C ASN A 328 6.66 -10.80 25.76
N LEU A 329 6.83 -11.70 24.78
CA LEU A 329 8.15 -12.21 24.42
C LEU A 329 9.04 -11.15 23.76
N ASN A 330 8.50 -10.30 22.89
CA ASN A 330 9.31 -9.24 22.27
C ASN A 330 9.77 -8.22 23.32
N ASP A 331 8.91 -7.84 24.26
CA ASP A 331 9.28 -6.94 25.36
C ASP A 331 10.34 -7.60 26.27
N TYR A 332 10.17 -8.88 26.62
CA TYR A 332 11.17 -9.65 27.36
C TYR A 332 12.50 -9.78 26.59
N LYS A 333 12.44 -10.04 25.29
CA LYS A 333 13.60 -10.13 24.39
C LYS A 333 14.31 -8.79 24.25
N ASN A 334 13.56 -7.70 24.11
CA ASN A 334 14.10 -6.34 24.00
C ASN A 334 14.73 -5.91 25.32
N ASP A 335 14.12 -6.22 26.47
CA ASP A 335 14.70 -5.94 27.79
C ASP A 335 15.96 -6.80 28.03
N ILE A 336 16.02 -8.05 27.55
CA ILE A 336 17.25 -8.87 27.54
C ILE A 336 18.31 -8.27 26.62
N ASN A 337 17.94 -7.83 25.41
CA ASN A 337 18.88 -7.24 24.46
C ASN A 337 19.45 -5.93 25.00
N LEU A 338 18.63 -5.12 25.66
CA LEU A 338 19.04 -3.92 26.37
C LEU A 338 19.96 -4.26 27.56
N PHE A 339 19.66 -5.33 28.30
CA PHE A 339 20.51 -5.85 29.39
C PHE A 339 21.87 -6.36 28.89
N MET A 340 21.92 -6.98 27.71
CA MET A 340 23.13 -7.56 27.10
C MET A 340 23.96 -6.55 26.28
N SER A 341 23.61 -5.26 26.26
CA SER A 341 24.24 -4.25 25.39
C SER A 341 24.26 -4.62 23.89
N LEU A 342 23.19 -5.25 23.40
CA LEU A 342 23.03 -5.65 22.00
C LEU A 342 22.37 -4.55 21.14
N SER A 343 22.71 -3.27 21.37
CA SER A 343 22.23 -2.13 20.58
C SER A 343 22.72 -2.13 19.12
N ASN A 344 23.55 -3.09 18.72
CA ASN A 344 24.08 -3.22 17.36
C ASN A 344 23.35 -4.27 16.50
N LEU A 345 22.35 -4.99 17.02
CA LEU A 345 21.61 -6.00 16.23
C LEU A 345 20.52 -5.41 15.32
N ASP A 346 20.01 -4.21 15.62
CA ASP A 346 19.04 -3.51 14.76
C ASP A 346 19.65 -3.08 13.41
N GLN A 347 20.99 -3.03 13.30
CA GLN A 347 21.70 -2.74 12.04
C GLN A 347 21.87 -3.96 11.12
N LEU A 348 21.64 -5.17 11.63
CA LEU A 348 21.82 -6.43 10.89
C LEU A 348 20.55 -7.01 10.33
N ILE A 349 19.38 -6.66 10.87
CA ILE A 349 18.12 -7.24 10.43
C ILE A 349 17.69 -6.41 9.21
N PRO A 350 17.76 -6.97 8.00
CA PRO A 350 17.15 -6.33 6.85
C PRO A 350 15.67 -6.09 7.19
N THR A 351 15.09 -4.99 6.72
CA THR A 351 13.72 -4.62 7.10
C THR A 351 12.77 -5.80 6.85
N LYS A 352 11.68 -5.96 7.62
CA LYS A 352 10.68 -7.00 7.33
C LYS A 352 10.10 -6.86 5.90
N TYR A 353 10.13 -5.64 5.36
CA TYR A 353 9.45 -5.26 4.13
C TYR A 353 10.42 -5.14 2.94
N GLY A 354 9.89 -5.27 1.73
CA GLY A 354 10.66 -5.11 0.49
C GLY A 354 10.70 -6.39 -0.34
N TRP A 355 11.36 -6.29 -1.49
CA TRP A 355 11.49 -7.39 -2.43
C TRP A 355 12.67 -8.25 -2.04
N HIS A 356 12.43 -9.53 -1.79
CA HIS A 356 13.44 -10.50 -1.36
C HIS A 356 13.69 -11.52 -2.48
N VAL A 357 14.95 -11.78 -2.77
CA VAL A 357 15.34 -12.74 -3.81
C VAL A 357 16.67 -13.39 -3.45
N SER A 358 16.75 -14.72 -3.60
CA SER A 358 18.02 -15.44 -3.45
C SER A 358 18.80 -15.44 -4.77
N PHE A 359 20.12 -15.56 -4.70
CA PHE A 359 20.97 -15.56 -5.89
C PHE A 359 20.74 -16.79 -6.80
N ASP A 360 20.15 -17.84 -6.26
CA ASP A 360 19.76 -19.06 -6.98
C ASP A 360 18.43 -18.90 -7.75
N LYS A 361 17.67 -17.83 -7.51
CA LYS A 361 16.36 -17.59 -8.14
C LYS A 361 16.49 -17.66 -9.66
N GLU A 362 15.80 -18.62 -10.23
CA GLU A 362 15.44 -18.68 -11.63
C GLU A 362 13.98 -18.25 -11.78
N PHE A 363 13.71 -17.33 -12.71
CA PHE A 363 12.36 -16.84 -12.96
C PHE A 363 11.61 -17.81 -13.87
N ASP A 364 10.33 -18.05 -13.56
CA ASP A 364 9.54 -19.15 -14.13
C ASP A 364 9.32 -19.03 -15.64
N SER A 365 9.40 -17.82 -16.20
CA SER A 365 9.09 -17.55 -17.59
C SER A 365 10.10 -16.59 -18.23
N LYS A 366 10.54 -16.93 -19.44
CA LYS A 366 11.36 -16.06 -20.28
C LYS A 366 10.44 -15.17 -21.11
N TRP A 367 10.14 -14.00 -20.57
CA TRP A 367 9.30 -13.02 -21.24
C TRP A 367 10.02 -12.43 -22.45
N LYS A 368 9.24 -12.08 -23.47
CA LYS A 368 9.77 -11.51 -24.72
C LYS A 368 9.38 -10.03 -24.84
N PRO A 369 10.29 -9.18 -25.32
CA PRO A 369 9.89 -7.85 -25.73
C PRO A 369 8.97 -7.96 -26.94
N PHE A 370 7.90 -7.17 -26.94
CA PHE A 370 6.91 -7.02 -28.00
C PHE A 370 6.04 -8.26 -28.28
N SER A 371 4.72 -8.08 -28.24
CA SER A 371 3.77 -9.12 -28.68
C SER A 371 3.68 -9.11 -30.21
N ARG A 372 3.72 -10.29 -30.84
CA ARG A 372 3.51 -10.37 -32.30
C ARG A 372 2.07 -9.96 -32.64
N PRO A 373 1.85 -8.93 -33.47
CA PRO A 373 0.51 -8.53 -33.86
C PRO A 373 -0.19 -9.65 -34.61
N ARG A 374 -1.51 -9.72 -34.43
CA ARG A 374 -2.37 -10.60 -35.23
C ARG A 374 -2.34 -10.16 -36.68
N PHE A 375 -2.64 -11.07 -37.62
CA PHE A 375 -2.58 -10.75 -39.05
C PHE A 375 -3.42 -9.52 -39.44
N LYS A 376 -4.61 -9.34 -38.85
CA LYS A 376 -5.46 -8.16 -39.07
C LYS A 376 -4.80 -6.87 -38.56
N GLN A 377 -4.30 -6.88 -37.33
CA GLN A 377 -3.57 -5.75 -36.72
C GLN A 377 -2.31 -5.40 -37.54
N LEU A 378 -1.58 -6.41 -38.03
CA LEU A 378 -0.36 -6.19 -38.81
C LEU A 378 -0.60 -5.31 -40.05
N LEU A 379 -1.78 -5.42 -40.69
CA LEU A 379 -2.12 -4.60 -41.86
C LEU A 379 -2.17 -3.11 -41.53
N GLU A 380 -2.58 -2.73 -40.31
CA GLU A 380 -2.64 -1.34 -39.84
C GLU A 380 -1.25 -0.75 -39.58
N TYR A 381 -0.27 -1.58 -39.24
CA TYR A 381 1.11 -1.16 -39.00
C TYR A 381 1.99 -1.14 -40.27
N ILE A 382 1.55 -1.71 -41.40
CA ILE A 382 2.33 -1.69 -42.66
C ILE A 382 2.73 -0.25 -43.06
N PRO A 383 1.82 0.75 -43.05
CA PRO A 383 2.18 2.12 -43.38
C PRO A 383 3.20 2.73 -42.41
N LEU A 384 3.08 2.46 -41.11
CA LEU A 384 4.07 2.84 -40.08
C LEU A 384 5.44 2.29 -40.45
N PHE A 385 5.56 0.97 -40.66
CA PHE A 385 6.86 0.35 -40.95
C PHE A 385 7.46 0.81 -42.28
N ALA A 386 6.64 0.99 -43.32
CA ALA A 386 7.09 1.45 -44.63
C ALA A 386 7.72 2.86 -44.58
N ARG A 387 7.21 3.74 -43.68
CA ARG A 387 7.77 5.09 -43.47
C ARG A 387 8.88 5.12 -42.43
N TYR A 388 8.79 4.26 -41.41
CA TYR A 388 9.76 4.17 -40.33
C TYR A 388 11.10 3.61 -40.81
N LEU A 389 11.13 2.57 -41.65
CA LEU A 389 12.38 1.95 -42.11
C LEU A 389 13.34 2.96 -42.80
N PRO A 390 12.90 3.81 -43.76
CA PRO A 390 13.73 4.87 -44.31
C PRO A 390 14.16 5.92 -43.28
N LEU A 391 13.30 6.26 -42.31
CA LEU A 391 13.66 7.19 -41.24
C LEU A 391 14.75 6.61 -40.34
N TRP A 392 14.54 5.38 -39.85
CA TRP A 392 15.50 4.65 -39.02
C TRP A 392 16.86 4.53 -39.72
N TYR A 393 16.86 4.20 -41.01
CA TYR A 393 18.11 4.14 -41.79
C TYR A 393 18.83 5.50 -41.86
N ARG A 394 18.08 6.60 -42.05
CA ARG A 394 18.63 7.96 -42.04
C ARG A 394 19.21 8.34 -40.67
N LEU A 395 18.48 8.07 -39.58
CA LEU A 395 18.93 8.33 -38.20
C LEU A 395 20.20 7.55 -37.89
N ARG A 396 20.24 6.25 -38.21
CA ARG A 396 21.41 5.40 -38.03
C ARG A 396 22.63 5.90 -38.81
N LYS A 397 22.44 6.36 -40.06
CA LYS A 397 23.52 6.98 -40.86
C LYS A 397 24.04 8.29 -40.22
N ALA A 398 23.17 9.03 -39.55
CA ALA A 398 23.51 10.23 -38.81
C ALA A 398 24.06 9.95 -37.39
N LYS A 399 24.27 8.68 -37.01
CA LYS A 399 24.66 8.27 -35.65
C LYS A 399 23.68 8.74 -34.55
N ARG A 400 22.43 8.98 -34.92
CA ARG A 400 21.31 9.27 -34.01
C ARG A 400 20.48 8.01 -33.81
N ARG A 401 19.84 7.89 -32.65
CA ARG A 401 18.88 6.82 -32.38
C ARG A 401 17.47 7.33 -32.63
N ALA A 402 16.54 6.43 -32.89
CA ALA A 402 15.13 6.79 -32.91
C ALA A 402 14.64 7.02 -31.47
N HIS A 403 13.75 7.98 -31.25
CA HIS A 403 13.10 8.16 -29.94
C HIS A 403 12.17 6.98 -29.61
N MET A 404 11.67 6.26 -30.62
CA MET A 404 11.05 4.94 -30.50
C MET A 404 11.73 3.98 -31.48
N ASP A 405 12.48 3.00 -30.98
CA ASP A 405 13.12 1.97 -31.82
C ASP A 405 12.25 0.72 -31.98
N PHE A 406 11.49 0.64 -33.06
CA PHE A 406 10.64 -0.53 -33.36
C PHE A 406 11.40 -1.74 -33.93
N ILE A 407 12.71 -1.62 -34.18
CA ILE A 407 13.54 -2.65 -34.81
C ILE A 407 14.43 -3.35 -33.78
N ASN A 408 14.98 -2.60 -32.83
CA ASN A 408 15.92 -3.12 -31.83
C ASN A 408 15.34 -2.94 -30.41
N PRO A 409 14.31 -3.73 -30.04
CA PRO A 409 13.76 -3.64 -28.69
C PRO A 409 14.80 -4.08 -27.65
N ILE A 410 14.72 -3.49 -26.46
CA ILE A 410 15.64 -3.81 -25.36
C ILE A 410 15.32 -5.23 -24.85
N PRO A 411 16.30 -6.16 -24.85
CA PRO A 411 16.07 -7.49 -24.33
C PRO A 411 15.93 -7.48 -22.81
N LEU A 412 15.05 -8.35 -22.30
CA LEU A 412 14.89 -8.56 -20.86
C LEU A 412 16.19 -9.08 -20.24
N GLN A 413 16.68 -8.39 -19.22
CA GLN A 413 17.75 -8.88 -18.35
C GLN A 413 17.22 -9.08 -16.93
N GLN A 414 17.12 -10.33 -16.49
CA GLN A 414 16.61 -10.70 -15.17
C GLN A 414 17.72 -10.63 -14.11
N ILE A 415 18.38 -9.48 -14.02
CA ILE A 415 19.54 -9.27 -13.13
C ILE A 415 19.41 -8.03 -12.25
N TYR A 416 18.53 -7.09 -12.57
CA TYR A 416 18.52 -5.77 -11.95
C TYR A 416 18.05 -5.78 -10.49
N GLY A 417 18.62 -4.87 -9.73
CA GLY A 417 18.23 -4.48 -8.38
C GLY A 417 18.04 -2.96 -8.31
N ALA A 418 17.91 -2.43 -7.09
CA ALA A 418 17.77 -1.01 -6.83
C ALA A 418 18.97 -0.22 -7.41
N PRO A 419 18.73 0.82 -8.22
CA PRO A 419 19.78 1.65 -8.80
C PRO A 419 20.41 2.56 -7.74
N ILE A 420 21.61 3.05 -8.06
CA ILE A 420 22.32 4.04 -7.26
C ILE A 420 22.40 5.40 -7.95
N GLY A 421 22.31 6.47 -7.16
CA GLY A 421 22.31 7.87 -7.62
C GLY A 421 21.09 8.68 -7.21
N GLY A 422 21.25 9.99 -7.19
CA GLY A 422 20.16 10.95 -7.02
C GLY A 422 19.42 11.29 -8.31
N LEU A 423 18.50 12.23 -8.19
CA LEU A 423 17.69 12.83 -9.24
C LEU A 423 18.53 13.67 -10.19
N GLY A 424 18.39 13.43 -11.50
CA GLY A 424 18.93 14.31 -12.53
C GLY A 424 20.44 14.27 -12.73
N CYS A 425 21.15 13.45 -11.94
CA CYS A 425 22.60 13.37 -11.97
C CYS A 425 23.15 12.20 -12.81
N GLY A 426 22.26 11.33 -13.28
CA GLY A 426 22.58 10.04 -13.88
C GLY A 426 22.72 8.95 -12.81
N THR A 427 22.31 7.73 -13.15
CA THR A 427 22.27 6.57 -12.27
C THR A 427 23.17 5.45 -12.78
N ILE A 428 23.51 4.54 -11.86
CA ILE A 428 24.18 3.28 -12.17
C ILE A 428 23.31 2.17 -11.57
N GLY A 429 22.91 1.20 -12.36
CA GLY A 429 22.21 0.02 -11.85
C GLY A 429 23.14 -0.89 -11.05
N ARG A 430 22.60 -1.52 -10.00
CA ARG A 430 23.28 -2.62 -9.34
C ARG A 430 22.36 -3.84 -9.34
N GLY A 431 22.85 -4.93 -9.91
CA GLY A 431 22.14 -6.19 -9.98
C GLY A 431 21.96 -6.81 -8.60
N PHE A 432 20.92 -7.64 -8.45
CA PHE A 432 20.62 -8.25 -7.16
C PHE A 432 21.73 -9.23 -6.69
N LYS A 433 22.62 -9.69 -7.58
CA LYS A 433 23.78 -10.51 -7.22
C LYS A 433 25.07 -9.70 -7.03
N GLY A 434 24.95 -8.37 -6.99
CA GLY A 434 26.04 -7.44 -6.70
C GLY A 434 26.75 -6.86 -7.92
N GLU A 435 26.32 -7.18 -9.14
CA GLU A 435 26.90 -6.67 -10.38
C GLU A 435 26.63 -5.17 -10.57
N PHE A 436 27.58 -4.40 -11.10
CA PHE A 436 27.30 -3.03 -11.58
C PHE A 436 26.95 -3.08 -13.06
N CYS A 437 25.76 -2.61 -13.40
CA CYS A 437 25.13 -2.76 -14.71
C CYS A 437 24.27 -1.54 -15.03
N ARG A 438 23.77 -1.40 -16.27
CA ARG A 438 22.85 -0.32 -16.68
C ARG A 438 23.32 1.08 -16.26
N TYR A 439 24.19 1.66 -17.09
CA TYR A 439 24.74 2.99 -16.86
C TYR A 439 23.91 4.04 -17.59
N GLN A 440 23.57 5.13 -16.89
CA GLN A 440 22.78 6.24 -17.39
C GLN A 440 23.46 7.58 -17.11
N LEU A 441 24.72 7.70 -17.54
CA LEU A 441 25.56 8.88 -17.25
C LEU A 441 25.42 9.96 -18.32
N VAL A 442 25.32 9.54 -19.59
CA VAL A 442 25.09 10.44 -20.72
C VAL A 442 23.59 10.69 -20.88
N PRO A 443 23.13 11.96 -20.97
CA PRO A 443 21.71 12.28 -21.08
C PRO A 443 20.99 11.46 -22.16
N GLY A 444 19.90 10.82 -21.76
CA GLY A 444 19.05 10.03 -22.63
C GLY A 444 19.66 8.73 -23.17
N LEU A 445 20.81 8.27 -22.70
CA LEU A 445 21.42 7.01 -23.13
C LEU A 445 21.52 6.02 -21.96
N TYR A 446 21.13 4.78 -22.25
CA TYR A 446 21.36 3.63 -21.39
C TYR A 446 22.39 2.69 -22.01
N GLU A 447 23.31 2.22 -21.18
CA GLU A 447 24.25 1.15 -21.49
C GLU A 447 23.98 -0.05 -20.59
N PHE A 448 23.26 -1.05 -21.09
CA PHE A 448 22.75 -2.20 -20.32
C PHE A 448 23.79 -3.30 -20.01
N GLN A 449 25.06 -3.07 -20.31
CA GLN A 449 26.12 -4.04 -20.07
C GLN A 449 26.53 -4.05 -18.59
N THR A 450 27.02 -5.20 -18.14
CA THR A 450 27.66 -5.35 -16.81
C THR A 450 29.15 -5.08 -16.94
N VAL A 451 29.71 -4.28 -16.02
CA VAL A 451 31.16 -4.04 -15.95
C VAL A 451 31.77 -5.04 -14.98
N GLU A 452 32.44 -6.05 -15.52
CA GLU A 452 33.00 -7.19 -14.75
C GLU A 452 34.01 -6.76 -13.67
N ALA A 453 34.81 -5.73 -13.94
CA ALA A 453 35.80 -5.19 -13.01
C ALA A 453 35.21 -4.48 -11.79
N ASN A 454 33.97 -3.99 -11.90
CA ASN A 454 33.31 -3.27 -10.81
C ASN A 454 32.73 -4.28 -9.83
N THR A 455 33.42 -4.50 -8.72
CA THR A 455 33.05 -5.56 -7.77
C THR A 455 33.68 -5.34 -6.40
N PHE A 456 33.20 -6.09 -5.41
CA PHE A 456 33.81 -6.20 -4.10
C PHE A 456 34.50 -7.56 -3.94
N THR A 457 35.66 -7.57 -3.30
CA THR A 457 36.42 -8.80 -2.99
C THR A 457 36.70 -8.84 -1.50
N VAL A 458 36.49 -10.01 -0.89
CA VAL A 458 36.80 -10.25 0.53
C VAL A 458 38.00 -11.15 0.67
N CYS A 459 38.89 -10.81 1.60
CA CYS A 459 39.99 -11.65 2.08
C CYS A 459 39.87 -11.80 3.61
N ILE A 460 39.96 -13.04 4.09
CA ILE A 460 39.87 -13.39 5.50
C ILE A 460 41.19 -14.04 5.93
N ARG A 461 41.76 -13.50 7.00
CA ARG A 461 43.05 -13.88 7.53
C ARG A 461 42.91 -14.32 8.99
N ARG A 462 43.58 -15.43 9.32
CA ARG A 462 43.73 -15.92 10.70
C ARG A 462 45.19 -16.16 10.97
N ARG A 463 45.69 -15.64 12.11
CA ARG A 463 47.10 -15.78 12.51
C ARG A 463 48.08 -15.33 11.42
N ASN A 464 47.79 -14.21 10.76
CA ASN A 464 48.58 -13.61 9.67
C ASN A 464 48.71 -14.46 8.39
N ILE A 465 47.83 -15.45 8.20
CA ILE A 465 47.77 -16.26 6.99
C ILE A 465 46.42 -16.00 6.32
N THR A 466 46.42 -15.79 5.01
CA THR A 466 45.19 -15.71 4.22
C THR A 466 44.58 -17.09 4.06
N ASN A 467 43.44 -17.30 4.70
CA ASN A 467 42.71 -18.57 4.66
C ASN A 467 41.66 -18.61 3.55
N TYR A 468 41.14 -17.45 3.15
CA TYR A 468 40.07 -17.35 2.17
C TYR A 468 40.12 -16.02 1.45
N CYS A 469 40.02 -16.03 0.12
CA CYS A 469 39.90 -14.82 -0.70
C CYS A 469 38.91 -15.09 -1.85
N GLN A 470 37.93 -14.21 -2.03
CA GLN A 470 36.79 -14.45 -2.92
C GLN A 470 36.24 -13.13 -3.47
N VAL A 471 36.04 -13.07 -4.78
CA VAL A 471 35.25 -12.00 -5.41
C VAL A 471 33.76 -12.27 -5.15
N LEU A 472 33.04 -11.26 -4.68
CA LEU A 472 31.63 -11.34 -4.26
C LEU A 472 30.67 -11.26 -5.46
N THR A 473 30.89 -12.13 -6.43
CA THR A 473 30.09 -12.27 -7.66
C THR A 473 29.79 -13.74 -7.95
N THR A 474 28.58 -14.02 -8.43
CA THR A 474 28.20 -15.38 -8.86
C THR A 474 28.68 -15.72 -10.26
N ASN A 475 29.07 -14.70 -11.05
CA ASN A 475 29.53 -14.87 -12.42
C ASN A 475 31.04 -15.15 -12.45
N ARG A 476 31.48 -15.89 -13.47
CA ARG A 476 32.92 -15.97 -13.78
C ARG A 476 33.34 -14.73 -14.54
N LEU A 477 34.39 -14.07 -14.08
CA LEU A 477 34.99 -12.94 -14.78
C LEU A 477 35.79 -13.47 -15.98
N ARG A 478 35.51 -12.92 -17.16
CA ARG A 478 36.12 -13.31 -18.44
C ARG A 478 37.24 -12.37 -18.84
N GLN A 479 37.23 -11.15 -18.31
CA GLN A 479 38.26 -10.15 -18.57
C GLN A 479 39.65 -10.68 -18.20
N LYS A 480 40.63 -10.44 -19.08
CA LYS A 480 41.96 -11.06 -19.00
C LYS A 480 42.67 -10.75 -17.68
N GLY A 481 42.71 -9.52 -17.21
CA GLY A 481 43.30 -9.19 -15.90
C GLY A 481 42.59 -9.83 -14.69
N LEU A 482 41.35 -10.30 -14.83
CA LEU A 482 40.51 -10.74 -13.71
C LEU A 482 40.19 -12.24 -13.72
N HIS A 483 40.39 -12.94 -14.84
CA HIS A 483 39.97 -14.34 -14.99
C HIS A 483 40.70 -15.31 -14.04
N MET A 484 41.85 -14.91 -13.48
CA MET A 484 42.62 -15.67 -12.50
C MET A 484 42.14 -15.47 -11.06
N TRP A 485 41.27 -14.48 -10.81
CA TRP A 485 40.73 -14.21 -9.48
C TRP A 485 39.76 -15.34 -9.09
N ASN A 486 39.67 -15.61 -7.79
CA ASN A 486 38.71 -16.60 -7.30
C ASN A 486 37.29 -16.01 -7.38
N THR A 487 36.55 -16.44 -8.41
CA THR A 487 35.22 -15.94 -8.77
C THR A 487 34.17 -17.04 -8.59
N ALA A 488 32.90 -16.77 -8.88
CA ALA A 488 31.79 -17.71 -8.71
C ALA A 488 31.47 -18.07 -7.24
N PHE A 489 31.17 -17.03 -6.46
CA PHE A 489 30.51 -17.18 -5.16
C PHE A 489 29.28 -18.10 -5.30
N PRO A 490 29.10 -19.11 -4.42
CA PRO A 490 28.00 -20.06 -4.55
C PRO A 490 26.64 -19.37 -4.33
N LYS A 491 25.71 -19.58 -5.27
CA LYS A 491 24.41 -18.91 -5.28
C LYS A 491 23.56 -19.21 -4.04
N ASP A 492 23.66 -20.41 -3.49
CA ASP A 492 22.84 -20.86 -2.36
C ASP A 492 23.10 -20.09 -1.05
N TYR A 493 24.20 -19.34 -0.98
CA TYR A 493 24.60 -18.55 0.20
C TYR A 493 24.49 -17.04 -0.02
N GLY A 494 23.78 -16.62 -1.07
CA GLY A 494 23.58 -15.22 -1.43
C GLY A 494 22.11 -14.82 -1.37
N TYR A 495 21.83 -13.69 -0.71
CA TYR A 495 20.48 -13.15 -0.57
C TYR A 495 20.48 -11.66 -0.88
N TYR A 496 19.43 -11.20 -1.55
CA TYR A 496 19.22 -9.80 -1.85
C TYR A 496 17.86 -9.34 -1.35
N GLN A 497 17.84 -8.09 -0.88
CA GLN A 497 16.62 -7.40 -0.54
C GLN A 497 16.67 -5.95 -1.00
N ALA A 498 15.55 -5.43 -1.50
CA ALA A 498 15.42 -4.02 -1.83
C ALA A 498 14.14 -3.38 -1.28
N LEU A 499 14.34 -2.19 -0.72
CA LEU A 499 13.31 -1.24 -0.36
C LEU A 499 13.85 0.15 -0.72
N TYR A 500 13.71 0.53 -1.99
CA TYR A 500 14.34 1.71 -2.55
C TYR A 500 14.04 2.95 -1.69
N PRO A 501 15.06 3.76 -1.33
CA PRO A 501 16.40 3.83 -1.92
C PRO A 501 17.50 3.02 -1.22
N GLN A 502 17.12 2.07 -0.38
CA GLN A 502 18.05 1.16 0.28
C GLN A 502 17.96 -0.24 -0.31
N SER A 503 19.09 -0.95 -0.32
CA SER A 503 19.09 -2.38 -0.57
C SER A 503 20.16 -3.07 0.25
N TRP A 504 19.99 -4.37 0.44
CA TRP A 504 20.85 -5.22 1.24
C TRP A 504 21.26 -6.43 0.42
N THR A 505 22.55 -6.74 0.42
CA THR A 505 23.10 -7.95 -0.20
C THR A 505 23.85 -8.73 0.87
N THR A 506 23.37 -9.93 1.17
CA THR A 506 23.96 -10.81 2.18
C THR A 506 24.75 -11.93 1.51
N TYR A 507 25.96 -12.16 2.00
CA TYR A 507 26.83 -13.26 1.60
C TYR A 507 27.18 -14.07 2.84
N ASP A 508 26.66 -15.29 2.93
CA ASP A 508 27.00 -16.24 3.99
C ASP A 508 28.26 -17.02 3.58
N LEU A 509 29.28 -17.06 4.46
CA LEU A 509 30.51 -17.80 4.28
C LEU A 509 30.59 -18.94 5.30
N PRO A 510 29.79 -20.02 5.14
CA PRO A 510 29.65 -21.05 6.17
C PRO A 510 30.99 -21.74 6.49
N GLY A 511 31.86 -21.95 5.50
CA GLY A 511 33.19 -22.53 5.71
C GLY A 511 34.15 -21.66 6.53
N GLN A 512 33.89 -20.34 6.61
CA GLN A 512 34.65 -19.40 7.43
C GLN A 512 33.88 -18.95 8.68
N ASN A 513 32.63 -19.38 8.83
CA ASN A 513 31.70 -18.99 9.88
C ASN A 513 31.63 -17.45 10.02
N ILE A 514 31.43 -16.78 8.89
CA ILE A 514 31.34 -15.32 8.76
C ILE A 514 30.13 -15.00 7.88
N ARG A 515 29.45 -13.88 8.17
CA ARG A 515 28.43 -13.30 7.30
C ARG A 515 28.82 -11.88 6.91
N LEU A 516 28.65 -11.54 5.64
CA LEU A 516 28.86 -10.19 5.11
C LEU A 516 27.51 -9.63 4.68
N LEU A 517 27.15 -8.45 5.17
CA LEU A 517 25.95 -7.73 4.78
C LEU A 517 26.34 -6.38 4.19
N CYS A 518 26.15 -6.21 2.88
CA CYS A 518 26.31 -4.94 2.19
C CYS A 518 24.98 -4.18 2.16
N LYS A 519 24.89 -3.08 2.91
CA LYS A 519 23.82 -2.11 2.77
C LYS A 519 24.24 -1.02 1.79
N GLN A 520 23.51 -0.88 0.69
CA GLN A 520 23.67 0.23 -0.26
C GLN A 520 22.64 1.32 0.03
N ILE A 521 23.05 2.58 -0.11
CA ILE A 521 22.19 3.74 0.17
C ILE A 521 22.40 4.78 -0.93
N SER A 522 21.31 5.17 -1.57
CA SER A 522 21.24 6.34 -2.43
C SER A 522 20.59 7.49 -1.68
N PRO A 523 21.05 8.74 -1.86
CA PRO A 523 20.37 9.89 -1.29
C PRO A 523 19.12 10.18 -2.13
N PHE A 524 17.98 9.63 -1.71
CA PHE A 524 16.67 9.86 -2.33
C PHE A 524 15.67 10.08 -1.20
N ILE A 525 15.44 11.36 -0.90
CA ILE A 525 14.76 11.80 0.31
C ILE A 525 13.69 12.82 -0.11
N PRO A 526 12.40 12.48 0.00
CA PRO A 526 11.31 13.39 -0.34
C PRO A 526 11.48 14.76 0.33
N HIS A 527 11.19 15.83 -0.41
CA HIS A 527 11.35 17.24 -0.03
C HIS A 527 12.78 17.71 0.31
N ASN A 528 13.81 16.85 0.24
CA ASN A 528 15.21 17.27 0.33
C ASN A 528 15.79 17.39 -1.07
N TYR A 529 15.67 18.58 -1.65
CA TYR A 529 16.12 18.87 -3.01
C TYR A 529 17.64 18.78 -3.15
N LYS A 530 18.41 19.16 -2.11
CA LYS A 530 19.87 19.14 -2.12
C LYS A 530 20.43 17.73 -2.22
N ASP A 531 20.22 16.93 -1.18
CA ASP A 531 20.86 15.62 -1.09
C ASP A 531 20.27 14.67 -2.15
N SER A 532 18.98 14.81 -2.47
CA SER A 532 18.34 13.99 -3.50
C SER A 532 18.90 14.18 -4.90
N SER A 533 19.72 15.20 -5.16
CA SER A 533 20.31 15.46 -6.47
C SER A 533 21.71 14.86 -6.68
N LEU A 534 22.29 14.27 -5.64
CA LEU A 534 23.73 14.00 -5.61
C LEU A 534 24.10 12.74 -6.42
N PRO A 535 25.15 12.78 -7.26
CA PRO A 535 25.67 11.61 -7.99
C PRO A 535 26.56 10.75 -7.10
N VAL A 536 25.98 10.21 -6.02
CA VAL A 536 26.73 9.47 -5.00
C VAL A 536 25.99 8.23 -4.52
N ALA A 537 26.77 7.28 -3.99
CA ALA A 537 26.27 6.09 -3.33
C ALA A 537 27.17 5.75 -2.14
N SER A 538 26.57 5.22 -1.08
CA SER A 538 27.30 4.65 0.05
C SER A 538 27.11 3.14 0.14
N PHE A 539 28.18 2.43 0.49
CA PHE A 539 28.19 0.99 0.75
C PHE A 539 28.72 0.73 2.15
N VAL A 540 27.83 0.29 3.05
CA VAL A 540 28.17 -0.10 4.42
C VAL A 540 28.20 -1.62 4.50
N TRP A 541 29.37 -2.18 4.77
CA TRP A 541 29.59 -3.61 4.92
C TRP A 541 29.66 -3.98 6.39
N ASN A 542 28.63 -4.65 6.89
CA ASN A 542 28.65 -5.25 8.22
C ASN A 542 29.27 -6.65 8.13
N VAL A 543 30.44 -6.81 8.75
CA VAL A 543 31.16 -8.09 8.85
C VAL A 543 30.82 -8.72 10.19
N GLU A 544 30.04 -9.81 10.17
CA GLU A 544 29.65 -10.57 11.36
C GLU A 544 30.59 -11.78 11.52
N ASN A 545 31.39 -11.77 12.59
CA ASN A 545 32.26 -12.89 12.94
C ASN A 545 31.54 -13.84 13.91
N LEU A 546 31.13 -15.00 13.40
CA LEU A 546 30.44 -16.00 14.21
C LEU A 546 31.41 -16.95 14.93
N ASN A 547 32.73 -16.81 14.72
CA ASN A 547 33.75 -17.57 15.44
C ASN A 547 33.98 -16.98 16.85
N ASP A 548 34.66 -17.74 17.72
CA ASP A 548 35.08 -17.26 19.04
C ASP A 548 36.40 -16.48 18.98
N ASP A 549 37.26 -16.77 17.99
CA ASP A 549 38.54 -16.10 17.79
C ASP A 549 38.40 -14.84 16.90
N PRO A 550 39.26 -13.82 17.11
CA PRO A 550 39.32 -12.67 16.23
C PRO A 550 39.83 -13.05 14.83
N ILE A 551 39.35 -12.33 13.83
CA ILE A 551 39.74 -12.47 12.42
C ILE A 551 40.18 -11.13 11.85
N GLU A 552 41.12 -11.14 10.92
CA GLU A 552 41.43 -9.96 10.11
C GLU A 552 40.68 -10.08 8.78
N VAL A 553 39.93 -9.04 8.41
CA VAL A 553 39.13 -8.99 7.18
C VAL A 553 39.55 -7.81 6.35
N SER A 554 39.87 -8.08 5.08
CA SER A 554 40.13 -7.07 4.07
C SER A 554 39.01 -7.08 3.03
N LEU A 555 38.36 -5.92 2.83
CA LEU A 555 37.39 -5.71 1.76
C LEU A 555 37.97 -4.75 0.74
N MET A 556 38.06 -5.19 -0.51
CA MET A 556 38.52 -4.40 -1.64
C MET A 556 37.33 -4.03 -2.53
N PHE A 557 37.23 -2.74 -2.88
CA PHE A 557 36.33 -2.23 -3.90
C PHE A 557 37.13 -1.87 -5.15
N THR A 558 36.81 -2.50 -6.28
CA THR A 558 37.45 -2.24 -7.59
C THR A 558 36.50 -1.46 -8.48
N TRP A 559 37.03 -0.47 -9.20
CA TRP A 559 36.28 0.34 -10.15
C TRP A 559 37.07 0.62 -11.42
N GLN A 560 36.45 0.34 -12.56
CA GLN A 560 36.98 0.54 -13.90
C GLN A 560 36.70 1.95 -14.42
N ALA A 561 37.66 2.50 -15.16
CA ALA A 561 37.47 3.72 -15.93
C ALA A 561 36.53 3.53 -17.13
N GLY A 562 35.80 4.58 -17.46
CA GLY A 562 34.89 4.66 -18.60
C GLY A 562 33.43 4.50 -18.22
N SER A 563 32.69 3.79 -19.06
CA SER A 563 31.27 3.45 -18.86
C SER A 563 31.08 1.95 -19.12
N ALA A 564 29.86 1.49 -19.43
CA ALA A 564 29.64 0.07 -19.63
C ALA A 564 30.24 -0.47 -20.95
N THR A 565 30.31 0.34 -22.02
CA THR A 565 30.82 -0.09 -23.33
C THR A 565 32.12 0.58 -23.76
N ASN A 566 32.60 1.60 -23.03
CA ASN A 566 33.73 2.46 -23.39
C ASN A 566 33.62 3.11 -24.80
N GLU A 567 32.48 3.00 -25.48
CA GLU A 567 32.24 3.51 -26.85
C GLU A 567 32.39 5.04 -26.92
N PHE A 568 32.11 5.71 -25.81
CA PHE A 568 32.02 7.17 -25.72
C PHE A 568 33.22 7.85 -25.08
N LEU A 569 34.27 7.10 -24.77
CA LEU A 569 35.48 7.63 -24.14
C LEU A 569 36.34 8.37 -25.18
N CYS A 570 36.73 9.61 -24.88
CA CYS A 570 37.36 10.51 -25.87
C CYS A 570 38.84 10.85 -25.62
N GLU A 571 39.33 10.72 -24.39
CA GLU A 571 40.67 11.19 -23.99
C GLU A 571 41.37 10.24 -23.01
N ASP A 572 42.69 10.44 -22.84
CA ASP A 572 43.52 9.72 -21.89
C ASP A 572 42.97 9.80 -20.47
N ILE A 573 43.04 8.67 -19.77
CA ILE A 573 42.48 8.48 -18.43
C ILE A 573 43.58 8.78 -17.41
N SER A 574 43.24 9.61 -16.42
CA SER A 574 44.10 9.87 -15.27
C SER A 574 43.52 9.21 -14.03
N HIS A 575 44.39 8.55 -13.25
CA HIS A 575 44.05 8.00 -11.96
C HIS A 575 44.94 8.67 -10.90
N GLU A 576 44.35 9.25 -9.88
CA GLU A 576 45.05 10.02 -8.84
C GLU A 576 44.72 9.46 -7.45
N PRO A 577 45.72 9.17 -6.60
CA PRO A 577 45.46 8.78 -5.23
C PRO A 577 44.90 9.96 -4.44
N VAL A 578 43.97 9.66 -3.53
CA VAL A 578 43.33 10.64 -2.66
C VAL A 578 43.59 10.24 -1.22
N HIS A 579 44.18 11.13 -0.43
CA HIS A 579 44.43 10.93 0.99
C HIS A 579 43.96 12.17 1.76
N ILE A 580 43.05 11.96 2.71
CA ILE A 580 42.49 13.02 3.56
C ILE A 580 42.78 12.67 5.02
N SER A 581 43.46 13.58 5.72
CA SER A 581 43.82 13.47 7.13
C SER A 581 42.78 14.14 8.03
N ASP A 582 42.73 13.72 9.30
CA ASP A 582 41.85 14.30 10.34
C ASP A 582 42.08 15.81 10.59
N ASP A 583 43.22 16.37 10.17
CA ASP A 583 43.56 17.78 10.38
C ASP A 583 42.73 18.75 9.50
N ASP A 584 42.04 18.25 8.47
CA ASP A 584 41.13 19.03 7.63
C ASP A 584 39.77 19.20 8.34
N HIS A 585 39.69 20.20 9.22
CA HIS A 585 38.49 20.81 9.82
C HIS A 585 37.15 20.06 9.60
N ASN A 586 36.76 19.22 10.58
CA ASN A 586 35.43 18.58 10.72
C ASN A 586 35.03 17.51 9.68
N LEU A 587 35.94 16.99 8.85
CA LEU A 587 35.65 15.94 7.85
C LEU A 587 36.15 14.56 8.30
N SER A 588 35.47 13.49 7.89
CA SER A 588 35.98 12.12 8.12
C SER A 588 37.31 11.88 7.39
N ALA A 589 38.31 11.34 8.07
CA ALA A 589 39.51 10.82 7.42
C ALA A 589 39.15 9.71 6.42
N ALA A 590 39.74 9.76 5.23
CA ALA A 590 39.46 8.80 4.16
C ALA A 590 40.66 8.66 3.21
N SER A 591 40.72 7.54 2.49
CA SER A 591 41.69 7.35 1.41
C SER A 591 41.06 6.58 0.26
N GLY A 592 41.53 6.82 -0.96
CA GLY A 592 40.99 6.19 -2.14
C GLY A 592 41.58 6.70 -3.43
N VAL A 593 40.79 6.68 -4.51
CA VAL A 593 41.27 7.03 -5.85
C VAL A 593 40.24 7.88 -6.59
N SER A 594 40.72 8.89 -7.31
CA SER A 594 39.96 9.67 -8.30
C SER A 594 40.35 9.24 -9.71
N ILE A 595 39.36 9.00 -10.57
CA ILE A 595 39.51 8.59 -11.97
C ILE A 595 38.90 9.70 -12.84
N LYS A 596 39.75 10.48 -13.51
CA LYS A 596 39.34 11.59 -14.38
C LYS A 596 39.35 11.17 -15.84
N GLN A 597 38.27 11.49 -16.54
CA GLN A 597 38.03 11.08 -17.92
C GLN A 597 36.99 11.98 -18.62
N LYS A 598 36.78 11.75 -19.92
CA LYS A 598 35.72 12.41 -20.69
C LYS A 598 34.83 11.41 -21.43
N LEU A 599 33.52 11.55 -21.25
CA LEU A 599 32.51 10.85 -22.03
C LEU A 599 31.83 11.81 -22.99
N ARG A 600 31.95 11.59 -24.31
CA ARG A 600 31.43 12.50 -25.35
C ARG A 600 31.80 13.97 -25.13
N ASP A 601 33.06 14.24 -24.82
CA ASP A 601 33.60 15.58 -24.50
C ASP A 601 33.07 16.22 -23.20
N MET A 602 32.29 15.49 -22.39
CA MET A 602 31.82 15.93 -21.08
C MET A 602 32.72 15.38 -19.98
N GLN A 603 33.14 16.24 -19.05
CA GLN A 603 34.02 15.85 -17.95
C GLN A 603 33.32 14.89 -17.00
N LEU A 604 33.99 13.79 -16.66
CA LEU A 604 33.53 12.83 -15.68
C LEU A 604 34.69 12.45 -14.76
N GLU A 605 34.46 12.59 -13.45
CA GLU A 605 35.35 12.11 -12.42
C GLU A 605 34.63 11.07 -11.57
N TYR A 606 35.09 9.81 -11.61
CA TYR A 606 34.71 8.86 -10.56
C TYR A 606 35.62 9.05 -9.36
N CYS A 607 35.06 8.98 -8.15
CA CYS A 607 35.85 8.90 -6.94
C CYS A 607 35.34 7.73 -6.10
N ILE A 608 36.27 6.91 -5.64
CA ILE A 608 36.02 5.83 -4.68
C ILE A 608 36.83 6.10 -3.42
N LEU A 609 36.17 6.20 -2.26
CA LEU A 609 36.83 6.40 -0.97
C LEU A 609 36.46 5.29 0.00
N GLY A 610 37.45 4.86 0.77
CA GLY A 610 37.27 4.05 1.97
C GLY A 610 37.42 4.91 3.23
N LYS A 611 36.48 4.79 4.16
CA LYS A 611 36.51 5.54 5.42
C LYS A 611 37.63 5.02 6.33
N LYS A 612 38.48 5.92 6.81
CA LYS A 612 39.57 5.60 7.73
C LYS A 612 39.08 5.77 9.17
N GLU A 613 39.30 4.74 9.98
CA GLU A 613 39.01 4.74 11.41
C GLU A 613 40.29 4.37 12.19
N LEU A 614 40.28 4.55 13.51
CA LEU A 614 41.48 4.34 14.35
C LEU A 614 42.00 2.89 14.31
N ASP A 615 41.15 1.94 14.00
CA ASP A 615 41.38 0.50 14.08
C ASP A 615 41.28 -0.20 12.71
N ASN A 616 41.35 0.57 11.62
CA ASN A 616 41.41 0.07 10.26
C ASN A 616 42.58 0.66 9.47
N LEU A 617 42.93 -0.02 8.38
CA LEU A 617 43.93 0.42 7.43
C LEU A 617 43.30 0.51 6.04
N VAL A 618 43.41 1.68 5.42
CA VAL A 618 42.98 1.89 4.03
C VAL A 618 44.22 1.88 3.13
N THR A 619 44.24 0.99 2.15
CA THR A 619 45.29 0.88 1.12
C THR A 619 44.69 1.01 -0.27
N THR A 620 45.49 1.45 -1.24
CA THR A 620 45.02 1.77 -2.59
C THR A 620 45.88 1.11 -3.65
N ARG A 621 45.28 0.92 -4.81
CA ARG A 621 45.96 0.67 -6.08
C ARG A 621 45.45 1.72 -7.04
N THR A 622 46.25 2.74 -7.33
CA THR A 622 45.83 3.89 -8.15
C THR A 622 45.38 3.45 -9.53
N ASN A 623 46.12 2.56 -10.19
CA ASN A 623 45.67 1.92 -11.42
C ASN A 623 46.33 0.58 -11.68
N PHE A 624 45.67 -0.22 -12.52
CA PHE A 624 46.23 -1.39 -13.17
C PHE A 624 45.52 -1.65 -14.51
N ASN A 625 46.21 -2.31 -15.44
CA ASN A 625 45.67 -2.69 -16.74
C ASN A 625 44.82 -3.98 -16.64
N LEU A 626 43.54 -3.87 -16.97
CA LEU A 626 42.60 -4.99 -17.02
C LEU A 626 42.82 -5.94 -18.21
N ASP A 627 43.64 -5.57 -19.19
CA ASP A 627 44.01 -6.42 -20.32
C ASP A 627 45.35 -7.17 -20.08
N SER A 628 45.96 -6.97 -18.90
CA SER A 628 47.24 -7.57 -18.48
C SER A 628 47.05 -8.60 -17.37
N ASP A 629 47.34 -9.87 -17.65
CA ASP A 629 47.34 -10.93 -16.64
C ASP A 629 48.36 -10.66 -15.53
N VAL A 630 49.47 -9.99 -15.84
CA VAL A 630 50.54 -9.71 -14.89
C VAL A 630 50.08 -8.67 -13.86
N GLU A 631 49.52 -7.54 -14.33
CA GLU A 631 49.04 -6.47 -13.44
C GLU A 631 47.78 -6.93 -12.67
N GLY A 632 46.86 -7.62 -13.32
CA GLY A 632 45.68 -8.17 -12.65
C GLY A 632 46.01 -9.24 -11.61
N ARG A 633 47.02 -10.09 -11.88
CA ARG A 633 47.53 -11.08 -10.91
C ARG A 633 48.25 -10.40 -9.76
N SER A 634 48.99 -9.31 -9.97
CA SER A 634 49.68 -8.64 -8.87
C SER A 634 48.70 -8.09 -7.84
N VAL A 635 47.59 -7.48 -8.28
CA VAL A 635 46.51 -7.03 -7.37
C VAL A 635 45.93 -8.19 -6.56
N TRP A 636 45.76 -9.37 -7.17
CA TRP A 636 45.29 -10.54 -6.43
C TRP A 636 46.31 -11.08 -5.43
N MET A 637 47.60 -11.09 -5.80
CA MET A 637 48.68 -11.59 -4.95
C MET A 637 48.89 -10.70 -3.72
N ASP A 638 48.80 -9.37 -3.88
CA ASP A 638 48.76 -8.41 -2.78
C ASP A 638 47.75 -8.83 -1.68
N LEU A 639 46.50 -9.14 -2.08
CA LEU A 639 45.47 -9.59 -1.13
C LEU A 639 45.78 -10.96 -0.51
N ILE A 640 46.42 -11.87 -1.25
CA ILE A 640 46.78 -13.19 -0.75
C ILE A 640 47.94 -13.11 0.25
N ASP A 641 48.92 -12.24 0.02
CA ASP A 641 50.13 -12.15 0.83
C ASP A 641 49.82 -11.58 2.21
N ASP A 642 49.26 -10.36 2.28
CA ASP A 642 49.00 -9.68 3.55
C ASP A 642 47.62 -9.02 3.66
N GLY A 643 46.76 -9.16 2.64
CA GLY A 643 45.42 -8.56 2.62
C GLY A 643 45.41 -7.07 2.30
N ARG A 644 46.53 -6.51 1.85
CA ARG A 644 46.71 -5.07 1.64
C ARG A 644 47.17 -4.81 0.22
N LEU A 645 46.84 -3.64 -0.32
CA LEU A 645 47.26 -3.23 -1.65
C LEU A 645 48.60 -2.50 -1.59
N ILE A 646 49.48 -2.79 -2.55
CA ILE A 646 50.76 -2.11 -2.73
C ILE A 646 50.62 -1.09 -3.86
N GLU A 647 50.99 0.16 -3.59
CA GLU A 647 51.00 1.20 -4.62
C GLU A 647 52.15 0.96 -5.62
N MET A 648 51.91 1.14 -6.91
CA MET A 648 52.95 1.06 -7.95
C MET A 648 53.21 2.45 -8.55
N GLU A 649 54.46 2.71 -8.94
CA GLU A 649 54.77 3.89 -9.75
C GLU A 649 53.98 3.82 -11.06
N SER A 650 53.10 4.79 -11.28
CA SER A 650 52.25 4.87 -12.46
C SER A 650 52.70 6.00 -13.40
N PRO A 651 52.59 5.83 -14.73
CA PRO A 651 52.56 6.97 -15.65
C PRO A 651 51.40 7.93 -15.32
N ALA A 652 51.58 9.22 -15.60
CA ALA A 652 50.61 10.28 -15.25
C ALA A 652 49.26 10.18 -16.00
N ALA A 653 49.23 9.57 -17.19
CA ALA A 653 48.02 9.33 -17.96
C ALA A 653 48.19 8.04 -18.79
N ARG A 654 47.12 7.24 -18.92
CA ARG A 654 47.09 6.06 -19.80
C ARG A 654 46.13 6.28 -20.98
N PRO A 655 46.41 5.70 -22.15
CA PRO A 655 45.53 5.85 -23.32
C PRO A 655 44.10 5.37 -23.04
N ALA A 656 43.11 6.09 -23.55
CA ALA A 656 41.68 5.72 -23.50
C ALA A 656 41.38 4.31 -24.05
N THR A 657 42.26 3.79 -24.91
CA THR A 657 42.13 2.48 -25.55
C THR A 657 42.46 1.30 -24.64
N LEU A 658 43.11 1.55 -23.49
CA LEU A 658 43.45 0.53 -22.51
C LEU A 658 42.35 0.44 -21.47
N ASN A 659 41.87 -0.76 -21.14
CA ASN A 659 40.94 -0.90 -20.02
C ASN A 659 41.73 -0.80 -18.70
N THR A 660 41.45 0.23 -17.89
CA THR A 660 42.14 0.46 -16.61
C THR A 660 41.14 0.46 -15.45
N ALA A 661 41.59 0.03 -14.27
CA ALA A 661 40.81 0.08 -13.04
C ALA A 661 41.66 0.50 -11.85
N SER A 662 40.99 0.93 -10.79
CA SER A 662 41.54 1.30 -9.49
C SER A 662 40.94 0.44 -8.39
N CYS A 663 41.66 0.28 -7.29
CA CYS A 663 41.16 -0.43 -6.12
C CYS A 663 41.37 0.37 -4.83
N VAL A 664 40.42 0.25 -3.90
CA VAL A 664 40.54 0.72 -2.52
C VAL A 664 40.25 -0.47 -1.60
N CYS A 665 41.12 -0.75 -0.64
CA CYS A 665 40.98 -1.86 0.29
C CYS A 665 41.01 -1.37 1.73
N ILE A 666 40.01 -1.77 2.53
CA ILE A 666 39.95 -1.54 3.97
C ILE A 666 40.23 -2.86 4.68
N THR A 667 41.27 -2.88 5.52
CA THR A 667 41.65 -4.01 6.38
C THR A 667 41.33 -3.68 7.83
N THR A 668 40.68 -4.60 8.55
CA THR A 668 40.36 -4.41 9.96
C THR A 668 40.27 -5.72 10.73
N SER A 669 40.51 -5.67 12.05
CA SER A 669 40.30 -6.80 12.96
C SER A 669 38.85 -6.82 13.48
N VAL A 670 38.21 -7.98 13.42
CA VAL A 670 36.85 -8.24 13.92
C VAL A 670 36.92 -9.29 15.01
N GLU A 671 36.55 -8.90 16.23
CA GLU A 671 36.59 -9.78 17.40
C GLU A 671 35.60 -10.96 17.26
N GLY A 672 35.84 -12.03 18.02
CA GLY A 672 34.92 -13.16 18.07
C GLY A 672 33.53 -12.75 18.54
N LYS A 673 32.48 -13.32 17.94
CA LYS A 673 31.07 -13.04 18.24
C LYS A 673 30.70 -11.55 18.15
N SER A 674 31.38 -10.80 17.29
CA SER A 674 31.16 -9.37 17.10
C SER A 674 30.83 -9.03 15.65
N ILE A 675 30.31 -7.82 15.45
CA ILE A 675 30.07 -7.24 14.13
C ILE A 675 30.85 -5.95 14.01
N LYS A 676 31.45 -5.73 12.84
CA LYS A 676 32.17 -4.49 12.53
C LYS A 676 31.75 -3.91 11.17
N PRO A 677 31.37 -2.63 11.09
CA PRO A 677 31.06 -1.96 9.83
C PRO A 677 32.34 -1.54 9.08
N ILE A 678 32.30 -1.58 7.76
CA ILE A 678 33.31 -1.06 6.84
C ILE A 678 32.58 -0.20 5.80
N GLU A 679 32.99 1.05 5.63
CA GLU A 679 32.25 2.02 4.81
C GLU A 679 33.02 2.50 3.58
N PHE A 680 32.38 2.42 2.41
CA PHE A 680 32.86 2.98 1.15
C PHE A 680 31.88 4.02 0.60
N ALA A 681 32.40 5.01 -0.11
CA ALA A 681 31.63 5.96 -0.90
C ALA A 681 32.07 5.92 -2.37
N LEU A 682 31.12 6.07 -3.27
CA LEU A 682 31.32 6.24 -4.71
C LEU A 682 30.63 7.54 -5.15
N ALA A 683 31.34 8.35 -5.93
CA ALA A 683 30.77 9.52 -6.60
C ALA A 683 31.09 9.51 -8.10
N TRP A 684 30.19 10.05 -8.93
CA TRP A 684 30.43 10.30 -10.36
C TRP A 684 30.15 11.77 -10.70
N HIS A 685 31.16 12.59 -10.53
CA HIS A 685 31.07 14.02 -10.76
C HIS A 685 31.13 14.34 -12.26
N MET A 686 29.96 14.66 -12.82
CA MET A 686 29.80 15.09 -14.21
C MET A 686 28.96 16.38 -14.22
N PRO A 687 29.56 17.55 -13.92
CA PRO A 687 28.83 18.78 -13.63
C PRO A 687 28.17 19.41 -14.86
N GLU A 688 28.81 19.28 -16.01
CA GLU A 688 28.37 19.90 -17.27
C GLU A 688 27.99 18.83 -18.29
N ILE A 689 26.87 19.05 -18.98
CA ILE A 689 26.35 18.13 -19.99
C ILE A 689 25.95 18.84 -21.29
N LYS A 690 25.91 18.07 -22.37
CA LYS A 690 25.41 18.46 -23.68
C LYS A 690 24.44 17.39 -24.18
N PHE A 691 23.34 17.81 -24.82
CA PHE A 691 22.45 16.92 -25.55
C PHE A 691 23.01 16.58 -26.93
N GLY A 692 22.29 15.76 -27.70
CA GLY A 692 22.80 15.18 -28.96
C GLY A 692 23.19 16.21 -30.02
N LEU A 693 22.45 17.33 -30.14
CA LEU A 693 22.80 18.41 -31.07
C LEU A 693 23.90 19.34 -30.54
N ARG A 694 24.23 19.27 -29.25
CA ARG A 694 25.32 20.03 -28.62
C ARG A 694 25.21 21.54 -28.85
N GLN A 695 24.00 22.09 -28.93
CA GLN A 695 23.77 23.51 -29.16
C GLN A 695 24.14 24.35 -27.93
N GLN A 696 23.95 23.80 -26.75
CA GLN A 696 24.18 24.49 -25.48
C GLN A 696 24.92 23.59 -24.48
N LEU A 697 25.62 24.22 -23.53
CA LEU A 697 26.24 23.56 -22.38
C LEU A 697 25.35 23.82 -21.17
N TYR A 698 24.93 22.75 -20.50
CA TYR A 698 24.06 22.83 -19.34
C TYR A 698 24.80 22.40 -18.07
N SER A 699 24.57 23.10 -16.97
CA SER A 699 25.07 22.69 -15.65
C SER A 699 24.01 21.84 -14.93
N LYS A 700 24.42 20.74 -14.31
CA LYS A 700 23.53 19.93 -13.47
C LYS A 700 23.21 20.65 -12.16
N TRP A 701 21.98 20.50 -11.68
CA TRP A 701 21.44 21.23 -10.53
C TRP A 701 22.25 21.06 -9.25
N TYR A 702 22.77 19.86 -8.97
CA TYR A 702 23.54 19.60 -7.74
C TYR A 702 24.77 20.51 -7.59
N THR A 703 25.29 21.07 -8.69
CA THR A 703 26.42 22.01 -8.67
C THR A 703 26.07 23.33 -7.98
N THR A 704 24.79 23.68 -7.88
CA THR A 704 24.29 24.87 -7.15
C THR A 704 24.36 24.70 -5.63
N CYS A 705 24.40 23.46 -5.15
CA CYS A 705 24.38 23.13 -3.72
C CYS A 705 25.74 23.24 -3.03
N PHE A 706 26.80 23.49 -3.81
CA PHE A 706 28.18 23.59 -3.35
C PHE A 706 28.86 24.76 -4.06
N ASP A 707 30.00 25.19 -3.51
CA ASP A 707 30.89 26.12 -4.21
C ASP A 707 31.47 25.45 -5.46
N LYS A 708 31.05 25.93 -6.64
CA LYS A 708 31.44 25.40 -7.97
C LYS A 708 32.96 25.38 -8.16
N SER A 709 33.72 26.27 -7.53
CA SER A 709 35.18 26.36 -7.69
C SER A 709 35.95 25.23 -6.98
N THR A 710 35.34 24.61 -5.98
CA THR A 710 35.96 23.57 -5.13
C THR A 710 35.26 22.22 -5.21
N LEU A 711 34.20 22.11 -6.02
CA LEU A 711 33.42 20.88 -6.17
C LEU A 711 34.16 19.89 -7.07
N ASN A 712 34.37 18.67 -6.55
CA ASN A 712 34.95 17.54 -7.26
C ASN A 712 34.41 16.21 -6.70
N GLY A 713 34.77 15.08 -7.31
CA GLY A 713 34.34 13.75 -6.87
C GLY A 713 34.73 13.43 -5.42
N THR A 714 35.93 13.87 -5.00
CA THR A 714 36.43 13.68 -3.62
C THR A 714 35.53 14.35 -2.58
N LYS A 715 35.17 15.62 -2.81
CA LYS A 715 34.31 16.39 -1.90
C LYS A 715 32.91 15.78 -1.78
N LEU A 716 32.38 15.23 -2.88
CA LEU A 716 31.10 14.52 -2.88
C LEU A 716 31.17 13.20 -2.08
N CYS A 717 32.27 12.44 -2.21
CA CYS A 717 32.48 11.22 -1.40
C CYS A 717 32.61 11.55 0.09
N LEU A 718 33.38 12.57 0.46
CA LEU A 718 33.50 13.01 1.85
C LEU A 718 32.15 13.43 2.43
N TYR A 719 31.41 14.27 1.70
CA TYR A 719 30.06 14.68 2.09
C TYR A 719 29.14 13.48 2.29
N THR A 720 29.28 12.44 1.47
CA THR A 720 28.54 11.18 1.58
C THR A 720 28.86 10.44 2.87
N LEU A 721 30.15 10.24 3.19
CA LEU A 721 30.59 9.56 4.41
C LEU A 721 30.12 10.30 5.68
N ASP A 722 30.09 11.63 5.65
CA ASP A 722 29.70 12.45 6.80
C ASP A 722 28.18 12.58 7.00
N ASN A 723 27.38 12.43 5.93
CA ASN A 723 25.92 12.65 5.98
C ASN A 723 25.09 11.38 5.81
N ARG A 724 25.68 10.25 5.46
CA ARG A 724 24.97 8.97 5.29
C ARG A 724 24.03 8.64 6.44
N LEU A 725 24.47 8.74 7.69
CA LEU A 725 23.63 8.43 8.85
C LEU A 725 22.38 9.31 8.93
N LYS A 726 22.50 10.60 8.57
CA LYS A 726 21.36 11.53 8.49
C LYS A 726 20.43 11.13 7.35
N TRP A 727 20.97 10.68 6.22
CA TRP A 727 20.16 10.17 5.12
C TRP A 727 19.39 8.93 5.52
N GLU A 728 20.01 7.98 6.22
CA GLU A 728 19.29 6.79 6.71
C GLU A 728 18.18 7.15 7.68
N GLU A 729 18.43 8.07 8.62
CA GLU A 729 17.39 8.56 9.53
C GLU A 729 16.24 9.23 8.77
N ALA A 730 16.55 10.08 7.79
CA ALA A 730 15.56 10.74 6.96
C ALA A 730 14.77 9.72 6.13
N ILE A 731 15.44 8.73 5.53
CA ILE A 731 14.82 7.64 4.75
C ILE A 731 13.84 6.86 5.62
N ASN A 732 14.31 6.40 6.79
CA ASN A 732 13.47 5.68 7.73
C ASN A 732 12.27 6.52 8.16
N LYS A 733 12.46 7.82 8.41
CA LYS A 733 11.40 8.72 8.86
C LYS A 733 10.24 8.84 7.87
N TRP A 734 10.50 8.92 6.56
CA TRP A 734 9.43 9.05 5.57
C TRP A 734 8.79 7.71 5.20
N GLN A 735 9.54 6.60 5.26
CA GLN A 735 8.99 5.27 4.98
C GLN A 735 8.16 4.72 6.14
N LYS A 736 8.59 4.97 7.39
CA LYS A 736 8.04 4.37 8.60
C LYS A 736 6.52 4.47 8.75
N PRO A 737 5.84 5.62 8.50
CA PRO A 737 4.39 5.70 8.63
C PRO A 737 3.63 4.69 7.77
N ILE A 738 4.15 4.36 6.58
CA ILE A 738 3.54 3.38 5.66
C ILE A 738 3.96 1.96 6.07
N LEU A 739 5.22 1.76 6.46
CA LEU A 739 5.73 0.45 6.87
C LEU A 739 5.08 -0.07 8.15
N ASP A 740 4.84 0.81 9.14
CA ASP A 740 4.23 0.46 10.43
C ASP A 740 2.72 0.22 10.32
N ASP A 741 2.11 0.55 9.18
CA ASP A 741 0.68 0.37 8.95
C ASP A 741 0.32 -1.11 8.74
N SER A 742 -0.26 -1.73 9.75
CA SER A 742 -0.68 -3.14 9.71
C SER A 742 -1.84 -3.45 8.75
N LEU A 743 -2.57 -2.43 8.28
CA LEU A 743 -3.69 -2.60 7.35
C LEU A 743 -3.21 -2.74 5.90
N LEU A 744 -1.97 -2.33 5.61
CA LEU A 744 -1.39 -2.38 4.28
C LEU A 744 -0.67 -3.71 4.04
N PRO A 745 -0.92 -4.40 2.91
CA PRO A 745 -0.21 -5.62 2.57
C PRO A 745 1.31 -5.40 2.41
N ASP A 746 2.10 -6.40 2.79
CA ASP A 746 3.57 -6.34 2.70
C ASP A 746 4.07 -6.18 1.25
N TRP A 747 3.37 -6.79 0.28
CA TRP A 747 3.68 -6.64 -1.15
C TRP A 747 3.49 -5.19 -1.61
N TYR A 748 2.45 -4.49 -1.12
CA TYR A 748 2.14 -3.11 -1.52
C TYR A 748 3.21 -2.15 -1.00
N LYS A 749 3.62 -2.32 0.27
CA LYS A 749 4.75 -1.58 0.86
C LYS A 749 6.02 -1.76 0.03
N SER A 750 6.30 -2.99 -0.42
CA SER A 750 7.44 -3.25 -1.30
C SER A 750 7.29 -2.54 -2.64
N ALA A 751 6.14 -2.66 -3.30
CA ALA A 751 5.90 -2.10 -4.62
C ALA A 751 5.98 -0.56 -4.62
N LEU A 752 5.30 0.10 -3.68
CA LEU A 752 5.22 1.56 -3.59
C LEU A 752 6.62 2.20 -3.55
N PHE A 753 7.49 1.72 -2.66
CA PHE A 753 8.83 2.25 -2.53
C PHE A 753 9.73 1.82 -3.69
N ASN A 754 9.69 0.55 -4.12
CA ASN A 754 10.57 0.09 -5.19
C ASN A 754 10.25 0.71 -6.56
N GLU A 755 8.99 0.95 -6.91
CA GLU A 755 8.62 1.65 -8.16
C GLU A 755 9.16 3.09 -8.21
N SER A 756 9.43 3.69 -7.05
CA SER A 756 9.99 5.05 -6.97
C SER A 756 11.41 5.14 -7.52
N TYR A 757 12.08 4.00 -7.79
CA TYR A 757 13.37 3.95 -8.48
C TYR A 757 13.35 4.72 -9.80
N PHE A 758 12.22 4.70 -10.50
CA PHE A 758 12.12 5.26 -11.83
C PHE A 758 12.28 6.78 -11.82
N VAL A 759 11.95 7.48 -10.73
CA VAL A 759 12.15 8.94 -10.66
C VAL A 759 13.64 9.31 -10.85
N ALA A 760 14.57 8.46 -10.39
CA ALA A 760 16.00 8.63 -10.62
C ALA A 760 16.47 7.95 -11.93
N ASP A 761 16.10 6.69 -12.15
CA ASP A 761 16.67 5.78 -13.16
C ASP A 761 15.90 5.78 -14.50
N SER A 762 15.37 6.95 -14.86
CA SER A 762 14.50 7.21 -16.02
C SER A 762 15.16 8.07 -17.10
N GLY A 763 16.49 8.18 -17.14
CA GLY A 763 17.15 9.15 -18.01
C GLY A 763 17.08 10.55 -17.42
N SER A 764 16.77 10.67 -16.13
CA SER A 764 16.50 11.95 -15.48
C SER A 764 17.67 12.93 -15.61
N VAL A 765 17.33 14.18 -15.90
CA VAL A 765 18.22 15.33 -15.98
C VAL A 765 17.61 16.46 -15.16
N TRP A 766 18.44 17.08 -14.33
CA TRP A 766 18.05 18.24 -13.53
C TRP A 766 19.08 19.34 -13.73
N LEU A 767 18.64 20.45 -14.31
CA LEU A 767 19.49 21.50 -14.83
C LEU A 767 19.37 22.78 -14.00
N ASP A 768 20.52 23.42 -13.79
CA ASP A 768 20.63 24.78 -13.29
C ASP A 768 20.31 25.75 -14.43
N VAL A 769 19.30 26.59 -14.21
CA VAL A 769 18.83 27.62 -15.15
C VAL A 769 18.65 28.96 -14.44
N SER A 770 19.32 29.19 -13.30
CA SER A 770 19.13 30.38 -12.48
C SER A 770 19.39 31.70 -13.21
N GLU A 771 20.25 31.66 -14.24
CA GLU A 771 20.65 32.81 -15.06
C GLU A 771 19.70 33.08 -16.24
N ASP A 772 18.80 32.16 -16.58
CA ASP A 772 17.89 32.32 -17.72
C ASP A 772 16.67 33.17 -17.34
N THR A 773 16.75 34.47 -17.60
CA THR A 773 15.69 35.44 -17.30
C THR A 773 14.40 35.27 -18.11
N THR A 774 14.38 34.38 -19.11
CA THR A 774 13.17 34.10 -19.91
C THR A 774 12.21 33.14 -19.20
N LEU A 775 12.70 32.40 -18.21
CA LEU A 775 11.94 31.41 -17.45
C LEU A 775 11.24 32.02 -16.23
N SER A 776 10.22 31.33 -15.73
CA SER A 776 9.50 31.74 -14.52
C SER A 776 10.44 31.76 -13.30
N GLU A 777 10.12 32.57 -12.29
CA GLU A 777 10.89 32.63 -11.05
C GLU A 777 11.00 31.26 -10.37
N HIS A 778 9.93 30.47 -10.42
CA HIS A 778 9.90 29.12 -9.87
C HIS A 778 10.92 28.20 -10.55
N VAL A 779 10.94 28.17 -11.89
CA VAL A 779 11.87 27.33 -12.66
C VAL A 779 13.32 27.79 -12.45
N ARG A 780 13.58 29.10 -12.37
CA ARG A 780 14.92 29.63 -12.06
C ARG A 780 15.41 29.23 -10.67
N LYS A 781 14.49 29.14 -9.70
CA LYS A 781 14.80 28.77 -8.30
C LYS A 781 15.04 27.28 -8.14
N TRP A 782 14.18 26.45 -8.73
CA TRP A 782 14.18 25.00 -8.53
C TRP A 782 14.84 24.22 -9.67
N GLY A 783 15.22 24.90 -10.73
CA GLY A 783 15.81 24.29 -11.91
C GLY A 783 14.78 23.62 -12.80
N ARG A 784 15.29 23.12 -13.92
CA ARG A 784 14.54 22.42 -14.95
C ARG A 784 14.72 20.92 -14.78
N PHE A 785 13.62 20.20 -14.55
CA PHE A 785 13.63 18.76 -14.34
C PHE A 785 12.98 18.04 -15.53
N GLY A 786 13.65 17.01 -16.03
CA GLY A 786 13.16 16.19 -17.13
C GLY A 786 13.52 14.74 -16.92
N TYR A 787 12.62 13.84 -17.28
CA TYR A 787 12.85 12.40 -17.26
C TYR A 787 12.15 11.72 -18.43
N LEU A 788 12.65 10.57 -18.86
CA LEU A 788 12.12 9.90 -20.04
C LEU A 788 10.84 9.15 -19.73
N GLU A 789 10.02 9.02 -20.76
CA GLU A 789 8.85 8.16 -20.77
C GLU A 789 9.19 6.70 -20.45
N GLY A 790 10.27 6.18 -21.04
CA GLY A 790 10.81 4.87 -20.71
C GLY A 790 12.24 4.65 -21.22
N HIS A 791 12.78 3.44 -20.99
CA HIS A 791 14.12 3.09 -21.49
C HIS A 791 14.15 2.94 -23.02
N GLU A 792 13.04 2.52 -23.63
CA GLU A 792 12.88 2.39 -25.09
C GLU A 792 12.30 3.65 -25.75
N TYR A 793 11.48 4.40 -25.01
CA TYR A 793 10.75 5.58 -25.49
C TYR A 793 11.41 6.84 -24.92
N ARG A 794 12.32 7.43 -25.72
CA ARG A 794 13.26 8.48 -25.29
C ARG A 794 12.68 9.88 -25.46
N MET A 795 11.48 10.12 -24.94
CA MET A 795 10.81 11.41 -24.96
C MET A 795 10.81 11.98 -23.54
N VAL A 796 11.20 13.25 -23.39
CA VAL A 796 11.31 13.91 -22.08
C VAL A 796 9.94 14.40 -21.62
N ASN A 797 9.55 14.04 -20.41
CA ASN A 797 8.31 14.45 -19.74
C ASN A 797 7.03 14.18 -20.55
N THR A 798 6.93 13.08 -21.30
CA THR A 798 5.72 12.75 -22.07
C THR A 798 4.45 12.92 -21.24
N TYR A 799 3.61 13.87 -21.65
CA TYR A 799 2.67 14.54 -20.75
C TYR A 799 1.39 13.73 -20.52
N ASP A 800 0.93 13.02 -21.54
CA ASP A 800 -0.21 12.12 -21.43
C ASP A 800 0.10 10.90 -20.53
N VAL A 801 1.38 10.51 -20.42
CA VAL A 801 1.87 9.47 -19.50
C VAL A 801 2.21 10.06 -18.13
N HIS A 802 2.77 11.26 -18.10
CA HIS A 802 3.02 12.03 -16.89
C HIS A 802 1.76 12.22 -16.05
N PHE A 803 0.58 12.35 -16.68
CA PHE A 803 -0.73 12.33 -16.01
C PHE A 803 -0.90 11.20 -14.98
N TYR A 804 -0.34 10.02 -15.25
CA TYR A 804 -0.36 8.89 -14.32
C TYR A 804 0.81 8.96 -13.33
N ALA A 805 2.00 9.30 -13.81
CA ALA A 805 3.24 9.27 -13.04
C ALA A 805 3.37 10.41 -12.02
N SER A 806 2.78 11.57 -12.30
CA SER A 806 3.00 12.83 -11.58
C SER A 806 2.48 12.81 -10.14
N PHE A 807 1.66 11.83 -9.76
CA PHE A 807 1.33 11.57 -8.35
C PHE A 807 2.57 11.31 -7.50
N ALA A 808 3.61 10.66 -8.04
CA ALA A 808 4.86 10.45 -7.30
C ALA A 808 5.61 11.78 -7.10
N LEU A 809 5.70 12.62 -8.14
CA LEU A 809 6.42 13.89 -8.07
C LEU A 809 5.69 14.90 -7.18
N ILE A 810 4.39 15.12 -7.35
CA ILE A 810 3.65 16.09 -6.53
C ILE A 810 3.66 15.73 -5.04
N GLN A 811 3.70 14.44 -4.70
CA GLN A 811 3.74 13.98 -3.30
C GLN A 811 5.16 14.03 -2.70
N LEU A 812 6.20 13.76 -3.49
CA LEU A 812 7.57 13.61 -2.97
C LEU A 812 8.49 14.79 -3.28
N TRP A 813 8.37 15.42 -4.45
CA TRP A 813 9.12 16.59 -4.91
C TRP A 813 8.19 17.61 -5.59
N PRO A 814 7.22 18.20 -4.86
CA PRO A 814 6.23 19.11 -5.43
C PRO A 814 6.85 20.27 -6.21
N GLU A 815 8.00 20.80 -5.76
CA GLU A 815 8.63 21.92 -6.46
C GLU A 815 9.14 21.53 -7.87
N LEU A 816 9.51 20.27 -8.08
CA LEU A 816 9.91 19.75 -9.39
C LEU A 816 8.70 19.49 -10.29
N GLU A 817 7.60 18.97 -9.74
CA GLU A 817 6.33 18.87 -10.46
C GLU A 817 5.88 20.25 -10.95
N LEU A 818 5.87 21.25 -10.06
CA LEU A 818 5.50 22.61 -10.44
C LEU A 818 6.44 23.19 -11.51
N SER A 819 7.76 22.92 -11.45
CA SER A 819 8.68 23.30 -12.52
C SER A 819 8.31 22.70 -13.88
N ILE A 820 7.87 21.43 -13.92
CA ILE A 820 7.38 20.81 -15.17
C ILE A 820 6.13 21.56 -15.66
N GLN A 821 5.18 21.86 -14.78
CA GLN A 821 3.95 22.57 -15.16
C GLN A 821 4.24 23.98 -15.71
N TYR A 822 5.18 24.73 -15.12
CA TYR A 822 5.61 26.03 -15.66
C TYR A 822 6.25 25.93 -17.05
N GLU A 823 7.06 24.89 -17.31
CA GLU A 823 7.67 24.65 -18.63
C GLU A 823 6.63 24.24 -19.69
N TYR A 824 5.61 23.47 -19.30
CA TYR A 824 4.47 23.23 -20.19
C TYR A 824 3.69 24.52 -20.44
N ALA A 825 3.44 25.31 -19.39
CA ALA A 825 2.73 26.58 -19.51
C ALA A 825 3.43 27.56 -20.47
N SER A 826 4.77 27.59 -20.48
CA SER A 826 5.56 28.47 -21.36
C SER A 826 5.55 28.02 -22.82
N THR A 827 5.40 26.72 -23.10
CA THR A 827 5.48 26.17 -24.47
C THR A 827 4.13 26.12 -25.20
N ILE A 828 3.01 26.11 -24.47
CA ILE A 828 1.65 26.12 -25.02
C ILE A 828 1.37 27.32 -25.95
N PRO A 829 1.67 28.59 -25.57
CA PRO A 829 1.39 29.76 -26.42
C PRO A 829 2.39 29.95 -27.58
N HIS A 830 3.27 28.99 -27.83
CA HIS A 830 4.25 29.05 -28.91
C HIS A 830 3.95 28.02 -30.00
N GLU A 831 4.19 28.42 -31.26
CA GLU A 831 4.12 27.55 -32.43
C GLU A 831 5.52 27.18 -32.93
N ASN A 832 5.65 25.96 -33.48
CA ASN A 832 6.82 25.55 -34.24
C ASN A 832 6.38 25.11 -35.64
N VAL A 833 6.72 25.94 -36.62
CA VAL A 833 6.32 25.77 -38.03
C VAL A 833 7.16 24.74 -38.80
N GLU A 834 8.14 24.10 -38.15
CA GLU A 834 8.89 22.98 -38.73
C GLU A 834 7.91 21.91 -39.23
N SER A 835 7.99 21.57 -40.52
CA SER A 835 7.10 20.60 -41.14
C SER A 835 7.61 19.17 -40.92
N ARG A 836 6.72 18.28 -40.46
CA ARG A 836 7.03 16.87 -40.17
C ARG A 836 6.03 15.94 -40.84
N VAL A 837 6.53 14.77 -41.26
CA VAL A 837 5.70 13.69 -41.80
C VAL A 837 5.47 12.66 -40.70
N TYR A 838 4.20 12.46 -40.33
CA TYR A 838 3.81 11.52 -39.28
C TYR A 838 3.69 10.09 -39.82
N LEU A 839 4.02 9.11 -38.99
CA LEU A 839 4.35 7.77 -39.49
C LEU A 839 3.14 6.90 -39.85
N PHE A 840 2.06 6.90 -39.06
CA PHE A 840 0.90 6.03 -39.34
C PHE A 840 0.15 6.48 -40.59
N HIS A 841 -0.31 7.73 -40.62
CA HIS A 841 -1.15 8.26 -41.71
C HIS A 841 -0.34 8.87 -42.86
N GLY A 842 0.94 9.21 -42.65
CA GLY A 842 1.75 9.90 -43.66
C GLY A 842 1.37 11.36 -43.89
N GLN A 843 0.56 11.93 -43.00
CA GLN A 843 0.17 13.33 -43.05
C GLN A 843 1.35 14.23 -42.71
N THR A 844 1.39 15.39 -43.35
CA THR A 844 2.39 16.42 -43.09
C THR A 844 1.75 17.50 -42.24
N GLY A 845 2.29 17.73 -41.05
CA GLY A 845 1.81 18.77 -40.14
C GLY A 845 2.95 19.63 -39.61
N ARG A 846 2.58 20.62 -38.79
CA ARG A 846 3.54 21.43 -38.03
C ARG A 846 4.01 20.63 -36.82
N ARG A 847 5.25 20.82 -36.39
CA ARG A 847 5.79 20.16 -35.20
C ARG A 847 5.02 20.53 -33.93
N LYS A 848 4.59 21.79 -33.80
CA LYS A 848 3.79 22.27 -32.67
C LYS A 848 2.82 23.37 -33.13
N MET A 849 1.53 23.18 -32.86
CA MET A 849 0.51 24.20 -33.12
C MET A 849 0.34 25.14 -31.92
N LEU A 850 -0.09 26.37 -32.19
CA LEU A 850 -0.43 27.36 -31.17
C LEU A 850 -1.51 26.81 -30.22
N ASN A 851 -1.40 27.09 -28.93
CA ASN A 851 -2.36 26.71 -27.87
C ASN A 851 -2.60 25.21 -27.63
N SER A 852 -2.07 24.33 -28.50
CA SER A 852 -2.00 22.89 -28.21
C SER A 852 -1.01 22.60 -27.08
N VAL A 853 -1.32 21.64 -26.22
CA VAL A 853 -0.35 21.12 -25.24
C VAL A 853 0.64 20.22 -25.97
N PRO A 854 1.97 20.41 -25.84
CA PRO A 854 2.92 19.49 -26.46
C PRO A 854 2.78 18.10 -25.85
N HIS A 855 3.03 17.05 -26.64
CA HIS A 855 3.08 15.67 -26.18
C HIS A 855 4.25 15.47 -25.22
N ASP A 856 5.42 15.97 -25.59
CA ASP A 856 6.66 15.79 -24.83
C ASP A 856 7.54 17.05 -24.95
N GLN A 857 8.48 17.18 -24.02
CA GLN A 857 9.48 18.25 -24.00
C GLN A 857 10.68 17.96 -24.91
N GLY A 858 10.66 16.93 -25.76
CA GLY A 858 11.67 16.69 -26.79
C GLY A 858 12.52 15.43 -26.62
N ASP A 859 13.52 15.30 -27.50
CA ASP A 859 14.42 14.15 -27.63
C ASP A 859 15.82 14.51 -27.09
N PRO A 860 16.43 13.69 -26.21
CA PRO A 860 17.80 13.89 -25.77
C PRO A 860 18.86 13.87 -26.88
N ASP A 861 18.59 13.26 -28.05
CA ASP A 861 19.45 13.37 -29.23
C ASP A 861 19.28 14.71 -29.98
N GLU A 862 18.28 15.53 -29.60
CA GLU A 862 18.05 16.91 -30.05
C GLU A 862 18.47 17.93 -28.97
N GLU A 863 17.59 18.86 -28.65
CA GLU A 863 17.67 19.78 -27.51
C GLU A 863 16.30 19.80 -26.84
N PRO A 864 16.10 19.03 -25.75
CA PRO A 864 14.87 19.08 -24.98
C PRO A 864 14.52 20.52 -24.54
N TRP A 865 13.24 20.80 -24.31
CA TRP A 865 12.58 22.08 -24.05
C TRP A 865 12.68 23.12 -25.18
N LEU A 866 13.77 23.16 -25.94
CA LEU A 866 13.88 24.00 -27.14
C LEU A 866 13.13 23.39 -28.33
N SER A 867 13.19 22.06 -28.45
CA SER A 867 12.62 21.29 -29.55
C SER A 867 11.57 20.29 -29.03
N VAL A 868 10.45 20.82 -28.52
CA VAL A 868 9.31 20.03 -28.01
C VAL A 868 8.65 19.18 -29.12
N ASN A 869 7.80 18.22 -28.74
CA ASN A 869 7.16 17.26 -29.66
C ASN A 869 8.17 16.46 -30.49
N ALA A 870 8.95 15.61 -29.82
CA ALA A 870 9.79 14.62 -30.46
C ALA A 870 8.97 13.47 -31.07
N TYR A 871 7.82 13.14 -30.49
CA TYR A 871 6.91 12.12 -31.00
C TYR A 871 6.43 12.41 -32.43
N ILE A 872 6.49 11.40 -33.29
CA ILE A 872 6.10 11.52 -34.72
C ILE A 872 5.19 10.39 -35.23
N ALA A 873 4.71 9.49 -34.36
CA ALA A 873 3.83 8.42 -34.84
C ALA A 873 2.50 9.00 -35.38
N HIS A 874 1.93 9.97 -34.65
CA HIS A 874 0.76 10.76 -35.01
C HIS A 874 1.01 12.26 -34.81
N ASP A 875 0.17 13.10 -35.43
CA ASP A 875 0.12 14.53 -35.10
C ASP A 875 -0.60 14.70 -33.75
N THR A 876 0.08 15.31 -32.79
CA THR A 876 -0.42 15.46 -31.42
C THR A 876 -1.13 16.79 -31.19
N ALA A 877 -1.11 17.70 -32.16
CA ALA A 877 -1.75 19.01 -32.02
C ALA A 877 -3.28 18.92 -31.78
N GLU A 878 -3.90 17.86 -32.30
CA GLU A 878 -5.33 17.59 -32.20
C GLU A 878 -5.63 16.39 -31.29
N TRP A 879 -4.70 15.97 -30.42
CA TRP A 879 -5.00 14.93 -29.44
C TRP A 879 -6.02 15.42 -28.42
N LYS A 880 -6.99 14.55 -28.12
CA LYS A 880 -8.20 14.89 -27.36
C LYS A 880 -8.02 14.80 -25.85
N ASP A 881 -6.95 14.17 -25.37
CA ASP A 881 -6.69 13.98 -23.95
C ASP A 881 -5.68 14.99 -23.36
N LEU A 882 -4.65 15.42 -24.12
CA LEU A 882 -3.57 16.27 -23.62
C LEU A 882 -4.07 17.58 -22.97
N GLY A 883 -5.01 18.28 -23.60
CA GLY A 883 -5.57 19.52 -23.05
C GLY A 883 -6.30 19.30 -21.72
N SER A 884 -7.19 18.31 -21.68
CA SER A 884 -7.93 17.95 -20.47
C SER A 884 -7.00 17.50 -19.34
N LYS A 885 -5.97 16.69 -19.67
CA LYS A 885 -4.96 16.24 -18.71
C LYS A 885 -4.12 17.39 -18.15
N TYR A 886 -3.81 18.41 -18.95
CA TYR A 886 -3.11 19.61 -18.49
C TYR A 886 -3.92 20.36 -17.43
N VAL A 887 -5.19 20.62 -17.73
CA VAL A 887 -6.11 21.28 -16.79
C VAL A 887 -6.25 20.50 -15.49
N LEU A 888 -6.43 19.17 -15.60
CA LEU A 888 -6.58 18.29 -14.45
C LEU A 888 -5.34 18.23 -13.56
N GLN A 889 -4.14 18.16 -14.16
CA GLN A 889 -2.88 18.15 -13.41
C GLN A 889 -2.64 19.49 -12.71
N VAL A 890 -2.82 20.63 -13.40
CA VAL A 890 -2.68 21.96 -12.79
C VAL A 890 -3.65 22.14 -11.61
N TYR A 891 -4.90 21.72 -11.76
CA TYR A 891 -5.87 21.79 -10.67
C TYR A 891 -5.48 20.88 -9.49
N ARG A 892 -5.06 19.64 -9.75
CA ARG A 892 -4.57 18.72 -8.71
C ARG A 892 -3.39 19.34 -7.96
N ASP A 893 -2.42 19.88 -8.68
CA ASP A 893 -1.20 20.44 -8.10
C ASP A 893 -1.52 21.66 -7.24
N TYR A 894 -2.45 22.51 -7.69
CA TYR A 894 -3.01 23.58 -6.86
C TYR A 894 -3.71 23.03 -5.60
N VAL A 895 -4.57 22.01 -5.72
CA VAL A 895 -5.28 21.43 -4.56
C VAL A 895 -4.30 20.84 -3.54
N TYR A 896 -3.19 20.25 -3.98
CA TYR A 896 -2.22 19.61 -3.08
C TYR A 896 -1.24 20.61 -2.46
N THR A 897 -0.87 21.67 -3.18
CA THR A 897 0.11 22.65 -2.71
C THR A 897 -0.51 23.92 -2.13
N GLN A 898 -1.76 24.23 -2.49
CA GLN A 898 -2.46 25.47 -2.19
C GLN A 898 -1.67 26.72 -2.66
N ASN A 899 -0.88 26.58 -3.73
CA ASN A 899 -0.03 27.64 -4.26
C ASN A 899 -0.83 28.56 -5.21
N SER A 900 -1.29 29.70 -4.70
CA SER A 900 -2.03 30.69 -5.50
C SER A 900 -1.18 31.40 -6.55
N GLU A 901 0.13 31.60 -6.32
CA GLU A 901 1.02 32.23 -7.31
C GLU A 901 1.17 31.34 -8.56
N PHE A 902 1.28 30.04 -8.34
CA PHE A 902 1.26 29.02 -9.39
C PHE A 902 -0.01 29.10 -10.24
N LEU A 903 -1.18 29.05 -9.60
CA LEU A 903 -2.45 29.09 -10.33
C LEU A 903 -2.63 30.42 -11.07
N ASN A 904 -2.32 31.56 -10.42
CA ASN A 904 -2.40 32.89 -11.05
C ASN A 904 -1.57 32.98 -12.33
N HIS A 905 -0.37 32.39 -12.33
CA HIS A 905 0.51 32.41 -13.49
C HIS A 905 -0.01 31.54 -14.64
N ILE A 906 -0.55 30.36 -14.32
CA ILE A 906 -0.97 29.38 -15.33
C ILE A 906 -2.40 29.60 -15.84
N TRP A 907 -3.24 30.32 -15.09
CA TRP A 907 -4.64 30.54 -15.43
C TRP A 907 -4.90 31.03 -16.87
N PRO A 908 -4.15 32.02 -17.41
CA PRO A 908 -4.33 32.45 -18.80
C PRO A 908 -4.05 31.32 -19.82
N THR A 909 -3.06 30.46 -19.53
CA THR A 909 -2.74 29.32 -20.38
C THR A 909 -3.86 28.27 -20.34
N ILE A 910 -4.47 28.03 -19.18
CA ILE A 910 -5.66 27.16 -19.07
C ILE A 910 -6.78 27.67 -19.98
N GLN A 911 -7.06 28.98 -19.97
CA GLN A 911 -8.10 29.58 -20.82
C GLN A 911 -7.81 29.35 -22.32
N SER A 912 -6.55 29.48 -22.75
CA SER A 912 -6.14 29.19 -24.13
C SER A 912 -6.30 27.71 -24.49
N VAL A 913 -5.94 26.80 -23.58
CA VAL A 913 -6.11 25.34 -23.77
C VAL A 913 -7.59 24.98 -23.87
N MET A 914 -8.44 25.54 -23.00
CA MET A 914 -9.89 25.29 -23.03
C MET A 914 -10.54 25.85 -24.29
N THR A 915 -10.05 26.98 -24.80
CA THR A 915 -10.49 27.53 -26.10
C THR A 915 -10.15 26.56 -27.24
N HIS A 916 -8.91 26.05 -27.27
CA HIS A 916 -8.47 25.05 -28.26
C HIS A 916 -9.28 23.75 -28.17
N LEU A 917 -9.57 23.26 -26.96
CA LEU A 917 -10.43 22.09 -26.77
C LEU A 917 -11.85 22.30 -27.29
N ARG A 918 -12.40 23.51 -27.13
CA ARG A 918 -13.75 23.83 -27.63
C ARG A 918 -13.82 23.77 -29.16
N GLU A 919 -12.73 24.09 -29.86
CA GLU A 919 -12.64 24.00 -31.32
C GLU A 919 -12.68 22.55 -31.84
N GLN A 920 -12.47 21.57 -30.97
CA GLN A 920 -12.45 20.13 -31.29
C GLN A 920 -13.81 19.44 -31.08
N ASP A 921 -14.83 20.19 -30.64
CA ASP A 921 -16.23 19.76 -30.59
C ASP A 921 -16.88 20.03 -31.96
N ALA A 922 -16.89 19.01 -32.83
CA ALA A 922 -17.30 19.16 -34.22
C ALA A 922 -18.83 19.18 -34.37
N ASP A 923 -19.55 18.43 -33.53
CA ASP A 923 -21.01 18.36 -33.56
C ASP A 923 -21.74 19.29 -32.58
N LYS A 924 -20.98 20.06 -31.78
CA LYS A 924 -21.43 21.11 -30.85
C LYS A 924 -22.30 20.59 -29.71
N ASP A 925 -22.03 19.36 -29.27
CA ASP A 925 -22.74 18.69 -28.19
C ASP A 925 -22.07 18.88 -26.81
N GLY A 926 -21.01 19.70 -26.74
CA GLY A 926 -20.23 19.97 -25.55
C GLY A 926 -19.06 19.02 -25.32
N LEU A 927 -18.84 17.99 -26.14
CA LEU A 927 -17.75 17.03 -26.02
C LEU A 927 -16.76 17.12 -27.18
N VAL A 928 -15.50 16.76 -26.92
CA VAL A 928 -14.50 16.60 -27.96
C VAL A 928 -14.78 15.33 -28.78
N ASP A 929 -14.64 15.43 -30.11
CA ASP A 929 -14.86 14.32 -31.04
C ASP A 929 -13.55 13.64 -31.44
N ASN A 930 -13.35 12.39 -31.04
CA ASN A 930 -12.23 11.57 -31.55
C ASN A 930 -12.36 11.38 -33.07
N GLY A 931 -11.24 11.49 -33.78
CA GLY A 931 -11.22 11.63 -35.25
C GLY A 931 -11.36 10.34 -36.07
N GLY A 932 -11.52 9.17 -35.44
CA GLY A 932 -11.44 7.88 -36.15
C GLY A 932 -10.02 7.43 -36.48
N PHE A 933 -9.04 7.98 -35.78
CA PHE A 933 -7.67 7.52 -35.67
C PHE A 933 -7.23 7.60 -34.21
N ALA A 934 -6.03 7.11 -33.87
CA ALA A 934 -5.54 7.17 -32.50
C ALA A 934 -5.02 8.58 -32.16
N ASP A 935 -5.87 9.39 -31.53
CA ASP A 935 -5.64 10.79 -31.16
C ASP A 935 -5.66 11.02 -29.64
N GLN A 936 -5.08 10.07 -28.89
CA GLN A 936 -4.94 10.08 -27.43
C GLN A 936 -3.88 9.06 -26.99
N THR A 937 -3.56 8.98 -25.68
CA THR A 937 -2.47 8.14 -25.12
C THR A 937 -2.45 6.67 -25.59
N TYR A 938 -3.62 6.06 -25.86
CA TYR A 938 -3.75 4.77 -26.55
C TYR A 938 -3.53 4.97 -28.06
N ASP A 939 -2.28 5.30 -28.41
CA ASP A 939 -1.81 5.74 -29.73
C ASP A 939 -1.90 4.68 -30.85
N ALA A 940 -2.43 3.50 -30.56
CA ALA A 940 -2.76 2.47 -31.55
C ALA A 940 -4.16 1.89 -31.35
N TRP A 941 -4.98 2.44 -30.45
CA TRP A 941 -6.37 2.04 -30.26
C TRP A 941 -7.30 3.18 -30.70
N THR A 942 -7.90 2.99 -31.87
CA THR A 942 -8.74 4.00 -32.53
C THR A 942 -10.10 4.17 -31.87
N ALA A 943 -10.45 5.43 -31.56
CA ALA A 943 -11.79 5.86 -31.15
C ALA A 943 -12.38 6.85 -32.18
N ALA A 944 -13.71 6.94 -32.27
CA ALA A 944 -14.40 7.90 -33.12
C ALA A 944 -15.65 8.51 -32.45
N GLY A 945 -15.84 9.82 -32.62
CA GLY A 945 -16.90 10.58 -31.93
C GLY A 945 -16.59 10.77 -30.44
N ALA A 946 -17.62 10.87 -29.60
CA ALA A 946 -17.43 10.92 -28.16
C ALA A 946 -16.88 9.57 -27.66
N SER A 947 -15.83 9.58 -26.83
CA SER A 947 -15.31 8.39 -26.16
C SER A 947 -15.46 8.48 -24.65
N ALA A 948 -15.57 7.32 -23.98
CA ALA A 948 -15.70 7.30 -22.52
C ALA A 948 -14.48 7.94 -21.83
N TYR A 949 -13.29 7.67 -22.36
CA TYR A 949 -12.03 8.18 -21.83
C TYR A 949 -11.89 9.71 -22.04
N CYS A 950 -11.88 10.20 -23.28
CA CYS A 950 -11.67 11.63 -23.54
C CYS A 950 -12.85 12.49 -23.06
N GLY A 951 -14.09 12.03 -23.24
CA GLY A 951 -15.27 12.73 -22.75
C GLY A 951 -15.32 12.81 -21.22
N GLY A 952 -14.95 11.73 -20.53
CA GLY A 952 -14.84 11.73 -19.07
C GLY A 952 -13.75 12.68 -18.56
N LEU A 953 -12.60 12.72 -19.23
CA LEU A 953 -11.51 13.66 -18.92
C LEU A 953 -11.95 15.12 -19.13
N GLN A 954 -12.71 15.42 -20.19
CA GLN A 954 -13.19 16.77 -20.45
C GLN A 954 -14.22 17.24 -19.43
N ILE A 955 -15.17 16.39 -19.04
CA ILE A 955 -16.12 16.68 -17.94
C ILE A 955 -15.35 17.04 -16.67
N ALA A 956 -14.33 16.25 -16.34
CA ALA A 956 -13.48 16.49 -15.18
C ALA A 956 -12.68 17.80 -15.30
N ALA A 957 -12.15 18.11 -16.48
CA ALA A 957 -11.45 19.36 -16.75
C ALA A 957 -12.36 20.57 -16.62
N LEU A 958 -13.60 20.50 -17.13
CA LEU A 958 -14.60 21.56 -17.00
C LEU A 958 -14.98 21.84 -15.54
N ARG A 959 -15.21 20.79 -14.73
CA ARG A 959 -15.40 20.95 -13.28
C ARG A 959 -14.19 21.64 -12.64
N SER A 960 -12.99 21.20 -12.97
CA SER A 960 -11.75 21.79 -12.44
C SER A 960 -11.60 23.27 -12.85
N CYS A 961 -11.97 23.64 -14.07
CA CYS A 961 -12.00 25.02 -14.55
C CYS A 961 -13.02 25.88 -13.80
N ILE A 962 -14.20 25.35 -13.45
CA ILE A 962 -15.19 26.06 -12.64
C ILE A 962 -14.59 26.39 -11.26
N GLU A 963 -13.95 25.42 -10.61
CA GLU A 963 -13.31 25.62 -9.31
C GLU A 963 -12.18 26.65 -9.38
N MET A 964 -11.30 26.53 -10.38
CA MET A 964 -10.23 27.50 -10.61
C MET A 964 -10.78 28.90 -10.92
N ALA A 965 -11.81 29.02 -11.76
CA ALA A 965 -12.43 30.31 -12.07
C ALA A 965 -13.06 30.95 -10.82
N GLN A 966 -13.65 30.16 -9.92
CA GLN A 966 -14.14 30.65 -8.62
C GLN A 966 -13.00 31.18 -7.76
N ILE A 967 -11.88 30.46 -7.68
CA ILE A 967 -10.68 30.89 -6.94
C ILE A 967 -10.12 32.21 -7.51
N MET A 968 -10.13 32.34 -8.85
CA MET A 968 -9.68 33.53 -9.57
C MET A 968 -10.69 34.69 -9.54
N ASN A 969 -11.87 34.49 -8.95
CA ASN A 969 -13.00 35.43 -8.93
C ASN A 969 -13.53 35.82 -10.32
N ASP A 970 -13.43 34.93 -11.31
CA ASP A 970 -13.93 35.14 -12.67
C ASP A 970 -15.35 34.57 -12.85
N LYS A 971 -16.36 35.35 -12.47
CA LYS A 971 -17.76 34.90 -12.45
C LYS A 971 -18.33 34.61 -13.84
N ASP A 972 -17.84 35.29 -14.88
CA ASP A 972 -18.33 35.10 -16.24
C ASP A 972 -17.87 33.74 -16.76
N LEU A 973 -16.60 33.39 -16.54
CA LEU A 973 -16.08 32.06 -16.89
C LEU A 973 -16.68 30.93 -16.05
N VAL A 974 -17.03 31.19 -14.78
CA VAL A 974 -17.77 30.19 -13.98
C VAL A 974 -19.08 29.81 -14.65
N ASN A 975 -19.87 30.78 -15.09
CA ASN A 975 -21.15 30.52 -15.76
C ASN A 975 -20.93 29.84 -17.11
N GLU A 976 -19.96 30.31 -17.90
CA GLU A 976 -19.66 29.75 -19.21
C GLU A 976 -19.20 28.28 -19.14
N TYR A 977 -18.31 27.95 -18.20
CA TYR A 977 -17.85 26.58 -18.01
C TYR A 977 -18.92 25.69 -17.39
N ASP A 978 -19.80 26.21 -16.53
CA ASP A 978 -20.93 25.44 -16.00
C ASP A 978 -21.96 25.11 -17.09
N GLU A 979 -22.31 26.07 -17.95
CA GLU A 979 -23.19 25.83 -19.11
C GLU A 979 -22.60 24.76 -20.04
N TRP A 980 -21.31 24.85 -20.32
CA TRP A 980 -20.59 23.84 -21.12
C TRP A 980 -20.59 22.47 -20.44
N LEU A 981 -20.33 22.42 -19.13
CA LEU A 981 -20.32 21.18 -18.35
C LEU A 981 -21.68 20.48 -18.36
N GLN A 982 -22.80 21.22 -18.22
CA GLN A 982 -24.13 20.60 -18.28
C GLN A 982 -24.43 20.01 -19.65
N LEU A 983 -24.06 20.71 -20.72
CA LEU A 983 -24.21 20.21 -22.09
C LEU A 983 -23.39 18.92 -22.31
N ALA A 984 -22.11 18.94 -21.94
CA ALA A 984 -21.20 17.81 -22.03
C ALA A 984 -21.70 16.58 -21.26
N LYS A 985 -22.18 16.76 -20.02
CA LYS A 985 -22.71 15.66 -19.17
C LYS A 985 -23.93 15.00 -19.80
N ASN A 986 -24.85 15.80 -20.34
CA ASN A 986 -26.05 15.29 -20.99
C ASN A 986 -25.67 14.44 -22.21
N SER A 987 -24.78 14.95 -23.06
CA SER A 987 -24.33 14.21 -24.24
C SER A 987 -23.56 12.94 -23.87
N TYR A 988 -22.66 13.01 -22.88
CA TYR A 988 -21.87 11.86 -22.42
C TYR A 988 -22.78 10.73 -21.93
N SER A 989 -23.82 11.08 -21.17
CA SER A 989 -24.83 10.12 -20.73
C SER A 989 -25.65 9.57 -21.90
N GLU A 990 -26.12 10.40 -22.83
CA GLU A 990 -26.96 9.98 -23.95
C GLU A 990 -26.22 9.08 -24.95
N LYS A 991 -24.98 9.45 -25.30
CA LYS A 991 -24.19 8.75 -26.32
C LYS A 991 -23.55 7.46 -25.81
N LEU A 992 -23.10 7.40 -24.55
CA LEU A 992 -22.19 6.35 -24.10
C LEU A 992 -22.76 5.41 -23.03
N TRP A 993 -23.70 5.85 -22.19
CA TRP A 993 -24.22 4.99 -21.13
C TRP A 993 -25.15 3.90 -21.68
N ASN A 994 -24.73 2.63 -21.55
CA ASN A 994 -25.49 1.50 -22.09
C ASN A 994 -26.39 0.81 -21.04
N GLY A 995 -26.48 1.36 -19.82
CA GLY A 995 -27.22 0.79 -18.71
C GLY A 995 -26.37 0.01 -17.70
N GLN A 996 -25.11 -0.29 -18.02
CA GLN A 996 -24.18 -0.99 -17.12
C GLN A 996 -22.80 -0.33 -17.05
N TYR A 997 -22.28 0.12 -18.19
CA TYR A 997 -21.00 0.81 -18.30
C TYR A 997 -21.05 1.87 -19.42
N TYR A 998 -19.98 2.65 -19.58
CA TYR A 998 -19.86 3.57 -20.71
C TYR A 998 -19.22 2.83 -21.89
N ASN A 999 -19.91 2.83 -23.04
CA ASN A 999 -19.35 2.34 -24.30
C ASN A 999 -18.00 3.01 -24.58
N TYR A 1000 -17.07 2.28 -25.18
CA TYR A 1000 -15.74 2.79 -25.53
C TYR A 1000 -15.82 4.08 -26.34
N ASP A 1001 -16.66 4.10 -27.39
CA ASP A 1001 -16.98 5.29 -28.16
C ASP A 1001 -18.43 5.30 -28.68
N SER A 1002 -18.84 6.43 -29.26
CA SER A 1002 -20.17 6.66 -29.83
C SER A 1002 -20.27 6.29 -31.30
N SER A 1003 -19.26 5.59 -31.85
CA SER A 1003 -19.21 5.22 -33.25
C SER A 1003 -20.11 4.01 -33.56
N ALA A 1004 -20.23 3.68 -34.85
CA ALA A 1004 -20.84 2.44 -35.32
C ALA A 1004 -19.79 1.33 -35.56
N SER A 1005 -18.59 1.46 -34.99
CA SER A 1005 -17.52 0.47 -35.14
C SER A 1005 -17.88 -0.86 -34.48
N SER A 1006 -17.16 -1.93 -34.80
CA SER A 1006 -17.42 -3.25 -34.19
C SER A 1006 -17.02 -3.35 -32.72
N HIS A 1007 -16.19 -2.42 -32.23
CA HIS A 1007 -15.63 -2.40 -30.88
C HIS A 1007 -16.14 -1.24 -30.04
N HIS A 1008 -17.12 -0.48 -30.54
CA HIS A 1008 -17.69 0.69 -29.86
C HIS A 1008 -18.24 0.36 -28.46
N ASP A 1009 -18.72 -0.88 -28.23
CA ASP A 1009 -19.27 -1.36 -26.97
C ASP A 1009 -18.25 -2.09 -26.08
N SER A 1010 -16.95 -1.98 -26.39
CA SER A 1010 -15.88 -2.55 -25.57
C SER A 1010 -15.85 -1.94 -24.16
N ILE A 1011 -15.53 -2.77 -23.18
CA ILE A 1011 -15.32 -2.36 -21.79
C ILE A 1011 -13.86 -1.95 -21.65
N MET A 1012 -13.63 -0.65 -21.56
CA MET A 1012 -12.31 -0.08 -21.32
C MET A 1012 -12.00 -0.03 -19.82
N SER A 1013 -10.81 -0.46 -19.40
CA SER A 1013 -10.39 -0.41 -17.99
C SER A 1013 -10.28 1.01 -17.44
N ASP A 1014 -10.04 1.98 -18.33
CA ASP A 1014 -9.73 3.38 -18.01
C ASP A 1014 -10.89 4.35 -18.30
N GLN A 1015 -12.10 3.83 -18.54
CA GLN A 1015 -13.27 4.64 -18.91
C GLN A 1015 -13.69 5.67 -17.83
N LEU A 1016 -13.14 5.58 -16.61
CA LEU A 1016 -13.37 6.51 -15.51
C LEU A 1016 -12.16 7.39 -15.18
N ALA A 1017 -11.19 7.57 -16.09
CA ALA A 1017 -9.97 8.36 -15.83
C ALA A 1017 -10.26 9.80 -15.35
N GLY A 1018 -11.30 10.45 -15.89
CA GLY A 1018 -11.73 11.78 -15.42
C GLY A 1018 -12.30 11.77 -14.00
N PHE A 1019 -13.18 10.81 -13.71
CA PHE A 1019 -13.74 10.62 -12.36
C PHE A 1019 -12.63 10.31 -11.35
N TRP A 1020 -11.70 9.43 -11.69
CA TRP A 1020 -10.53 9.10 -10.88
C TRP A 1020 -9.80 10.37 -10.41
N TYR A 1021 -9.49 11.27 -11.34
CA TYR A 1021 -8.77 12.50 -11.02
C TYR A 1021 -9.59 13.44 -10.12
N LEU A 1022 -10.88 13.63 -10.42
CA LEU A 1022 -11.77 14.44 -9.57
C LEU A 1022 -11.89 13.90 -8.15
N ARG A 1023 -12.03 12.58 -7.99
CA ARG A 1023 -12.11 11.97 -6.66
C ARG A 1023 -10.86 12.21 -5.83
N LEU A 1024 -9.69 12.17 -6.45
CA LEU A 1024 -8.42 12.45 -5.77
C LEU A 1024 -8.15 13.93 -5.48
N THR A 1025 -8.98 14.84 -6.02
CA THR A 1025 -8.94 16.28 -5.70
C THR A 1025 -10.07 16.72 -4.76
N GLY A 1026 -10.85 15.77 -4.23
CA GLY A 1026 -11.85 16.00 -3.18
C GLY A 1026 -13.30 16.12 -3.66
N HIS A 1027 -13.53 16.08 -4.98
CA HIS A 1027 -14.87 15.98 -5.55
C HIS A 1027 -15.47 14.60 -5.30
N LYS A 1028 -16.79 14.46 -5.37
CA LYS A 1028 -17.53 13.21 -5.18
C LYS A 1028 -18.32 12.85 -6.43
N TYR A 1029 -19.62 13.10 -6.43
CA TYR A 1029 -20.56 12.65 -7.45
C TYR A 1029 -21.32 13.82 -8.09
N GLU A 1030 -20.73 15.01 -8.08
CA GLU A 1030 -21.30 16.23 -8.66
C GLU A 1030 -21.53 16.05 -10.17
N ASP A 1031 -20.58 15.39 -10.85
CA ASP A 1031 -20.59 15.23 -12.30
C ASP A 1031 -20.70 13.79 -12.79
N PHE A 1032 -20.47 12.83 -11.92
CA PHE A 1032 -20.56 11.40 -12.21
C PHE A 1032 -21.54 10.75 -11.24
N GLU A 1033 -22.59 10.12 -11.76
CA GLU A 1033 -23.61 9.45 -10.94
C GLU A 1033 -23.01 8.26 -10.19
N LYS A 1034 -23.21 8.22 -8.87
CA LYS A 1034 -22.65 7.19 -7.98
C LYS A 1034 -23.02 5.76 -8.41
N GLU A 1035 -24.27 5.54 -8.79
CA GLU A 1035 -24.77 4.23 -9.23
C GLU A 1035 -24.05 3.77 -10.50
N ARG A 1036 -23.77 4.69 -11.43
CA ARG A 1036 -23.06 4.39 -12.67
C ARG A 1036 -21.59 4.09 -12.42
N VAL A 1037 -20.93 4.90 -11.60
CA VAL A 1037 -19.54 4.66 -11.18
C VAL A 1037 -19.39 3.27 -10.56
N ASN A 1038 -20.24 2.93 -9.60
CA ASN A 1038 -20.20 1.62 -8.94
C ASN A 1038 -20.45 0.48 -9.93
N SER A 1039 -21.41 0.64 -10.85
CA SER A 1039 -21.70 -0.35 -11.89
C SER A 1039 -20.52 -0.54 -12.85
N VAL A 1040 -19.84 0.54 -13.21
CA VAL A 1040 -18.64 0.51 -14.08
C VAL A 1040 -17.49 -0.20 -13.37
N LEU A 1041 -17.15 0.18 -12.13
CA LEU A 1041 -16.06 -0.45 -11.38
C LEU A 1041 -16.30 -1.94 -11.14
N ASP A 1042 -17.53 -2.32 -10.79
CA ASP A 1042 -17.93 -3.73 -10.66
C ASP A 1042 -17.79 -4.50 -12.00
N THR A 1043 -18.16 -3.86 -13.11
CA THR A 1043 -18.03 -4.44 -14.46
C THR A 1043 -16.57 -4.63 -14.86
N ILE A 1044 -15.73 -3.60 -14.68
CA ILE A 1044 -14.29 -3.66 -14.97
C ILE A 1044 -13.63 -4.75 -14.12
N PHE A 1045 -13.92 -4.81 -12.81
CA PHE A 1045 -13.35 -5.84 -11.96
C PHE A 1045 -13.78 -7.25 -12.39
N LYS A 1046 -15.08 -7.49 -12.62
CA LYS A 1046 -15.58 -8.80 -13.04
C LYS A 1046 -15.09 -9.24 -14.41
N ILE A 1047 -14.84 -8.31 -15.32
CA ILE A 1047 -14.53 -8.62 -16.72
C ILE A 1047 -13.05 -8.39 -17.04
N ASN A 1048 -12.56 -7.16 -16.94
CA ASN A 1048 -11.18 -6.80 -17.31
C ASN A 1048 -10.13 -7.35 -16.34
N VAL A 1049 -10.49 -7.60 -15.08
CA VAL A 1049 -9.59 -8.21 -14.09
C VAL A 1049 -9.87 -9.71 -13.97
N MET A 1050 -11.04 -10.09 -13.46
CA MET A 1050 -11.29 -11.49 -13.09
C MET A 1050 -11.38 -12.47 -14.27
N LYS A 1051 -11.82 -12.04 -15.46
CA LYS A 1051 -11.78 -12.91 -16.66
C LYS A 1051 -10.44 -12.89 -17.38
N PHE A 1052 -9.55 -11.97 -17.03
CA PHE A 1052 -8.20 -11.92 -17.59
C PHE A 1052 -7.21 -12.61 -16.65
N CYS A 1053 -6.70 -13.78 -17.04
CA CYS A 1053 -5.76 -14.55 -16.23
C CYS A 1053 -6.21 -14.74 -14.76
N ASN A 1054 -7.51 -14.90 -14.52
CA ASN A 1054 -8.11 -15.04 -13.19
C ASN A 1054 -7.76 -13.89 -12.20
N GLY A 1055 -7.52 -12.68 -12.70
CA GLY A 1055 -7.18 -11.52 -11.88
C GLY A 1055 -5.74 -11.46 -11.38
N THR A 1056 -4.85 -12.33 -11.85
CA THR A 1056 -3.47 -12.42 -11.33
C THR A 1056 -2.46 -11.53 -12.05
N MET A 1057 -2.89 -10.68 -13.00
CA MET A 1057 -1.99 -9.87 -13.84
C MET A 1057 -2.39 -8.40 -13.98
N GLY A 1058 -3.44 -7.93 -13.30
CA GLY A 1058 -3.96 -6.57 -13.46
C GLY A 1058 -5.18 -6.48 -14.37
N ALA A 1059 -5.51 -5.26 -14.82
CA ALA A 1059 -6.69 -4.99 -15.64
C ALA A 1059 -6.30 -4.87 -17.11
N VAL A 1060 -6.80 -5.78 -17.96
CA VAL A 1060 -6.59 -5.67 -19.41
C VAL A 1060 -7.38 -4.48 -19.96
N ASN A 1061 -6.80 -3.75 -20.90
CA ASN A 1061 -7.34 -2.50 -21.42
C ASN A 1061 -8.71 -2.65 -22.06
N GLY A 1062 -8.91 -3.67 -22.91
CA GLY A 1062 -10.16 -3.88 -23.64
C GLY A 1062 -10.73 -5.29 -23.51
N MET A 1063 -12.00 -5.37 -23.14
CA MET A 1063 -12.78 -6.60 -23.15
C MET A 1063 -14.12 -6.39 -23.87
N THR A 1064 -14.53 -7.35 -24.67
CA THR A 1064 -15.89 -7.36 -25.25
C THR A 1064 -16.94 -7.56 -24.16
N LYS A 1065 -18.19 -7.16 -24.41
CA LYS A 1065 -19.33 -7.41 -23.50
C LYS A 1065 -19.54 -8.88 -23.10
N SER A 1066 -19.08 -9.82 -23.95
CA SER A 1066 -19.13 -11.26 -23.66
C SER A 1066 -18.06 -11.71 -22.65
N GLY A 1067 -17.08 -10.85 -22.36
CA GLY A 1067 -15.91 -11.14 -21.54
C GLY A 1067 -14.83 -11.92 -22.29
N GLN A 1068 -14.74 -11.76 -23.61
CA GLN A 1068 -13.59 -12.15 -24.41
C GLN A 1068 -12.66 -10.95 -24.61
N LEU A 1069 -11.36 -11.21 -24.79
CA LEU A 1069 -10.38 -10.18 -25.13
C LEU A 1069 -10.77 -9.38 -26.35
N GLU A 1070 -10.64 -8.05 -26.27
CA GLU A 1070 -10.77 -7.19 -27.44
C GLU A 1070 -9.47 -7.25 -28.25
N THR A 1071 -9.59 -7.57 -29.54
CA THR A 1071 -8.46 -7.89 -30.43
C THR A 1071 -8.36 -6.94 -31.63
N VAL A 1072 -9.11 -5.84 -31.64
CA VAL A 1072 -8.98 -4.79 -32.66
C VAL A 1072 -7.60 -4.16 -32.65
N SER A 1073 -7.03 -3.88 -31.47
CA SER A 1073 -5.70 -3.27 -31.33
C SER A 1073 -4.76 -4.15 -30.50
N LEU A 1074 -3.45 -3.96 -30.65
CA LEU A 1074 -2.47 -4.51 -29.70
C LEU A 1074 -2.73 -3.97 -28.30
N GLN A 1075 -3.04 -2.67 -28.19
CA GLN A 1075 -3.21 -2.00 -26.91
C GLN A 1075 -4.46 -2.45 -26.17
N SER A 1076 -5.51 -2.90 -26.88
CA SER A 1076 -6.69 -3.47 -26.24
C SER A 1076 -6.42 -4.83 -25.58
N GLU A 1077 -5.42 -5.58 -26.06
CA GLU A 1077 -4.99 -6.87 -25.51
C GLU A 1077 -3.96 -6.75 -24.37
N GLU A 1078 -3.47 -5.54 -24.12
CA GLU A 1078 -2.46 -5.24 -23.12
C GLU A 1078 -3.08 -4.91 -21.77
N ILE A 1079 -2.35 -5.23 -20.71
CA ILE A 1079 -2.51 -4.59 -19.39
C ILE A 1079 -1.49 -3.48 -19.33
N TRP A 1080 -1.94 -2.25 -19.06
CA TRP A 1080 -1.02 -1.17 -18.73
C TRP A 1080 -0.85 -1.09 -17.22
N THR A 1081 0.41 -1.18 -16.79
CA THR A 1081 0.79 -1.25 -15.37
C THR A 1081 0.31 -0.02 -14.61
N GLY A 1082 0.56 1.17 -15.17
CA GLY A 1082 0.14 2.43 -14.55
C GLY A 1082 -1.36 2.69 -14.57
N VAL A 1083 -2.06 2.30 -15.64
CA VAL A 1083 -3.54 2.40 -15.69
C VAL A 1083 -4.16 1.51 -14.61
N THR A 1084 -3.61 0.31 -14.41
CA THR A 1084 -4.07 -0.63 -13.38
C THR A 1084 -3.91 -0.05 -11.97
N TYR A 1085 -2.78 0.62 -11.67
CA TYR A 1085 -2.60 1.30 -10.38
C TYR A 1085 -3.53 2.51 -10.21
N GLY A 1086 -3.72 3.33 -11.27
CA GLY A 1086 -4.69 4.42 -11.29
C GLY A 1086 -6.11 3.93 -10.97
N LEU A 1087 -6.59 2.91 -11.69
CA LEU A 1087 -7.88 2.26 -11.46
C LEU A 1087 -8.02 1.73 -10.01
N SER A 1088 -6.97 1.09 -9.49
CA SER A 1088 -6.96 0.57 -8.12
C SER A 1088 -7.13 1.69 -7.09
N SER A 1089 -6.56 2.87 -7.35
CA SER A 1089 -6.76 4.04 -6.48
C SER A 1089 -8.20 4.56 -6.49
N THR A 1090 -8.88 4.51 -7.64
CA THR A 1090 -10.32 4.82 -7.74
C THR A 1090 -11.15 3.81 -6.95
N MET A 1091 -10.85 2.52 -7.08
CA MET A 1091 -11.52 1.46 -6.31
C MET A 1091 -11.40 1.70 -4.79
N ILE A 1092 -10.23 2.12 -4.30
CA ILE A 1092 -10.04 2.46 -2.87
C ILE A 1092 -10.90 3.66 -2.43
N MET A 1093 -10.94 4.72 -3.23
CA MET A 1093 -11.80 5.89 -2.94
C MET A 1093 -13.29 5.51 -2.88
N GLU A 1094 -13.69 4.47 -3.60
CA GLU A 1094 -15.05 3.94 -3.64
C GLU A 1094 -15.27 2.76 -2.65
N ASN A 1095 -14.34 2.55 -1.71
CA ASN A 1095 -14.38 1.50 -0.67
C ASN A 1095 -14.32 0.05 -1.17
N LEU A 1096 -13.77 -0.17 -2.37
CA LEU A 1096 -13.52 -1.48 -2.99
C LEU A 1096 -12.06 -1.93 -2.75
N ASN A 1097 -11.64 -1.97 -1.48
CA ASN A 1097 -10.24 -2.22 -1.12
C ASN A 1097 -9.74 -3.61 -1.54
N TYR A 1098 -10.60 -4.64 -1.46
CA TYR A 1098 -10.22 -5.99 -1.86
C TYR A 1098 -9.98 -6.06 -3.36
N GLU A 1099 -10.89 -5.50 -4.15
CA GLU A 1099 -10.82 -5.43 -5.60
C GLU A 1099 -9.59 -4.63 -6.05
N ALA A 1100 -9.32 -3.50 -5.40
CA ALA A 1100 -8.16 -2.65 -5.67
C ALA A 1100 -6.84 -3.40 -5.44
N PHE A 1101 -6.68 -4.02 -4.26
CA PHE A 1101 -5.44 -4.72 -3.94
C PHE A 1101 -5.26 -5.98 -4.77
N LEU A 1102 -6.31 -6.74 -5.06
CA LEU A 1102 -6.19 -7.90 -5.97
C LEU A 1102 -5.74 -7.46 -7.37
N THR A 1103 -6.33 -6.38 -7.88
CA THR A 1103 -6.01 -5.82 -9.20
C THR A 1103 -4.55 -5.35 -9.28
N SER A 1104 -4.08 -4.62 -8.28
CA SER A 1104 -2.71 -4.08 -8.26
C SER A 1104 -1.64 -5.10 -7.86
N GLU A 1105 -1.96 -6.08 -7.01
CA GLU A 1105 -1.06 -7.17 -6.62
C GLU A 1105 -0.63 -8.02 -7.83
N GLY A 1106 -1.55 -8.21 -8.79
CA GLY A 1106 -1.25 -8.91 -10.04
C GLY A 1106 -0.08 -8.31 -10.81
N ILE A 1107 0.07 -6.98 -10.80
CA ILE A 1107 1.20 -6.27 -11.44
C ILE A 1107 2.49 -6.57 -10.69
N TYR A 1108 2.51 -6.38 -9.36
CA TYR A 1108 3.70 -6.62 -8.53
C TYR A 1108 4.19 -8.06 -8.68
N ASN A 1109 3.32 -9.05 -8.51
CA ASN A 1109 3.70 -10.45 -8.60
C ASN A 1109 4.19 -10.83 -10.00
N THR A 1110 3.53 -10.33 -11.05
CA THR A 1110 3.97 -10.58 -12.43
C THR A 1110 5.34 -10.00 -12.69
N CYS A 1111 5.57 -8.73 -12.35
CA CYS A 1111 6.83 -8.05 -12.61
C CYS A 1111 7.97 -8.58 -11.72
N TYR A 1112 7.79 -8.61 -10.41
CA TYR A 1112 8.88 -8.90 -9.46
C TYR A 1112 9.14 -10.39 -9.29
N ASN A 1113 8.09 -11.22 -9.22
CA ASN A 1113 8.23 -12.61 -8.76
C ASN A 1113 8.21 -13.63 -9.91
N ILE A 1114 7.50 -13.33 -11.02
CA ILE A 1114 7.29 -14.26 -12.14
C ILE A 1114 8.20 -13.92 -13.34
N ALA A 1115 8.21 -12.67 -13.79
CA ALA A 1115 8.87 -12.25 -15.02
C ALA A 1115 10.32 -11.78 -14.84
N GLY A 1116 10.73 -11.39 -13.62
CA GLY A 1116 12.06 -10.83 -13.36
C GLY A 1116 12.22 -9.41 -13.92
N LEU A 1117 11.15 -8.63 -13.93
CA LEU A 1117 11.05 -7.22 -14.35
C LEU A 1117 11.22 -6.24 -13.18
N ALA A 1118 11.69 -6.67 -12.01
CA ALA A 1118 12.01 -5.78 -10.89
C ALA A 1118 13.00 -4.69 -11.33
N PHE A 1119 12.72 -3.43 -10.97
CA PHE A 1119 13.50 -2.24 -11.38
C PHE A 1119 13.63 -2.06 -12.91
N GLN A 1120 12.66 -2.58 -13.66
CA GLN A 1120 12.48 -2.37 -15.09
C GLN A 1120 11.00 -2.52 -15.48
N THR A 1121 10.09 -2.14 -14.57
CA THR A 1121 8.64 -2.30 -14.73
C THR A 1121 8.20 -1.67 -16.06
N PRO A 1122 7.54 -2.45 -16.94
CA PRO A 1122 7.23 -1.99 -18.29
C PRO A 1122 5.95 -1.16 -18.34
N GLU A 1123 5.69 -0.52 -19.48
CA GLU A 1123 4.39 0.07 -19.80
C GLU A 1123 3.30 -1.01 -19.79
N ALA A 1124 3.53 -2.07 -20.57
CA ALA A 1124 2.50 -3.06 -20.85
C ALA A 1124 2.95 -4.51 -20.70
N LEU A 1125 1.99 -5.36 -20.34
CA LEU A 1125 2.11 -6.82 -20.22
C LEU A 1125 0.97 -7.49 -21.01
N THR A 1126 1.20 -8.68 -21.55
CA THR A 1126 0.15 -9.51 -22.19
C THR A 1126 0.11 -10.92 -21.62
N SER A 1127 -1.02 -11.61 -21.81
CA SER A 1127 -1.21 -13.01 -21.36
C SER A 1127 -0.23 -14.00 -22.01
N ASN A 1128 0.41 -13.62 -23.11
CA ASN A 1128 1.39 -14.46 -23.82
C ASN A 1128 2.83 -14.30 -23.30
N SER A 1129 3.02 -13.78 -22.08
CA SER A 1129 4.34 -13.51 -21.49
C SER A 1129 5.19 -12.57 -22.35
N CYS A 1130 4.56 -11.52 -22.89
CA CYS A 1130 5.25 -10.43 -23.58
C CYS A 1130 5.13 -9.14 -22.78
N PHE A 1131 6.16 -8.30 -22.85
CA PHE A 1131 6.15 -6.94 -22.31
C PHE A 1131 6.46 -5.91 -23.41
N ARG A 1132 6.14 -4.64 -23.18
CA ARG A 1132 6.48 -3.53 -24.08
C ARG A 1132 7.00 -2.34 -23.27
N SER A 1133 8.11 -1.75 -23.72
CA SER A 1133 8.76 -0.60 -23.10
C SER A 1133 9.17 -0.86 -21.65
N CYS A 1134 10.30 -1.54 -21.44
CA CYS A 1134 10.83 -1.78 -20.09
C CYS A 1134 11.29 -0.49 -19.41
N GLY A 1135 11.19 -0.43 -18.08
CA GLY A 1135 11.55 0.74 -17.27
C GLY A 1135 10.77 1.97 -17.72
N TYR A 1136 9.53 2.11 -17.23
CA TYR A 1136 8.56 3.05 -17.75
C TYR A 1136 8.00 3.98 -16.66
N MET A 1137 7.55 5.18 -17.03
CA MET A 1137 7.09 6.20 -16.08
C MET A 1137 5.69 5.93 -15.50
N ARG A 1138 4.76 5.39 -16.30
CA ARG A 1138 3.35 5.20 -15.92
C ARG A 1138 3.14 4.40 -14.61
N PRO A 1139 3.92 3.34 -14.31
CA PRO A 1139 3.87 2.62 -13.02
C PRO A 1139 3.96 3.49 -11.75
N LEU A 1140 4.56 4.70 -11.83
CA LEU A 1140 4.64 5.62 -10.69
C LEU A 1140 3.26 6.06 -10.15
N SER A 1141 2.19 5.83 -10.90
CA SER A 1141 0.79 5.95 -10.46
C SER A 1141 0.41 5.07 -9.26
N ILE A 1142 1.25 4.11 -8.84
CA ILE A 1142 1.10 3.45 -7.53
C ILE A 1142 1.05 4.47 -6.36
N TRP A 1143 1.64 5.65 -6.53
CA TRP A 1143 1.50 6.76 -5.57
C TRP A 1143 0.09 7.37 -5.52
N ALA A 1144 -0.73 7.19 -6.56
CA ALA A 1144 -2.15 7.55 -6.50
C ALA A 1144 -2.93 6.64 -5.52
N ILE A 1145 -2.54 5.37 -5.39
CA ILE A 1145 -3.10 4.45 -4.37
C ILE A 1145 -2.80 4.98 -2.96
N GLN A 1146 -1.56 5.40 -2.71
CA GLN A 1146 -1.18 5.96 -1.40
C GLN A 1146 -2.03 7.19 -1.08
N LYS A 1147 -2.19 8.08 -2.07
CA LYS A 1147 -3.03 9.26 -1.93
C LYS A 1147 -4.51 8.92 -1.67
N ALA A 1148 -5.06 7.93 -2.36
CA ALA A 1148 -6.42 7.46 -2.15
C ALA A 1148 -6.63 6.92 -0.72
N ILE A 1149 -5.68 6.15 -0.20
CA ILE A 1149 -5.72 5.62 1.17
C ILE A 1149 -5.74 6.75 2.19
N GLU A 1150 -4.88 7.76 2.02
CA GLU A 1150 -4.82 8.92 2.91
C GLU A 1150 -6.12 9.74 2.91
N LEU A 1151 -6.68 9.99 1.72
CA LEU A 1151 -7.94 10.71 1.57
C LEU A 1151 -9.13 9.93 2.14
N SER A 1152 -9.25 8.63 1.82
CA SER A 1152 -10.31 7.75 2.33
C SER A 1152 -10.33 7.72 3.86
N ARG A 1153 -9.15 7.64 4.50
CA ARG A 1153 -9.04 7.70 5.97
C ARG A 1153 -9.42 9.06 6.54
N LYS A 1154 -9.05 10.13 5.85
CA LYS A 1154 -9.45 11.49 6.26
C LYS A 1154 -10.97 11.66 6.20
N GLU A 1155 -11.62 11.13 5.17
CA GLU A 1155 -13.09 11.12 5.05
C GLU A 1155 -13.75 10.23 6.13
N ALA A 1156 -13.15 9.09 6.47
CA ALA A 1156 -13.65 8.20 7.52
C ALA A 1156 -13.56 8.84 8.91
N ASN A 1157 -12.51 9.63 9.19
CA ASN A 1157 -12.33 10.31 10.47
C ASN A 1157 -13.16 11.59 10.63
N SER A 1158 -13.67 12.17 9.54
CA SER A 1158 -14.50 13.38 9.59
C SER A 1158 -16.01 13.09 9.70
N ASN A 1159 -16.41 11.82 9.56
CA ASN A 1159 -17.78 11.34 9.80
C ASN A 1159 -17.87 10.68 11.18
#